data_AF-A0A183SY22-F1
#
_entry.id   AF-A0A183SY22-F1
#
_cell.length_a   1.000
_cell.length_b   1.000
_cell.length_c   1.000
_cell.angle_alpha   90.00
_cell.angle_beta   90.00
_cell.angle_gamma   90.00
#
_symmetry.space_group_name_H-M   'P 1'
#
loop_
_entity.id
_entity.type
_entity.pdbx_description
1 polymer ?
#
loop_
_entity_poly.entity_id
_entity_poly.type
_entity_poly.pdbx_seq_one_letter_code
_entity_poly.pdbx_strand_id
1 'polypeptide(L)'
;MEYFNLQERYRKEKANDVLNHLKDGFEIDWLRHKALSRYGLVNDDIRVKVWPLLAGLTSPIHPNNLQLSFLESLSQAKQVELDVRRMASMLPPNITPEEADLLISETKRLALSILHEHPDLHYYQGFHDVCYVFLSVLGADEAFAVLNKIVPERFSSFMQKSMDATSEMLQLVFDLLEMTSPDIWSRLQNLQLEPFFTLSWVLTWFTHVLSNSNDIHRLYDLFLATDSIMLIYLSVSVIVCSTVELKSTSDDFGELHHALTHLPMKHEVEKLIACAFLLYQNFGPDKLFERAELRRSRNGNPATANKRDKIILRRVLSLDFFYASADRICQSMPFGKMVIVSACVVAAGVLLLTHLWWPSVGAANGPGDSTFTLLQSWNGVDPASFVDLNADRRTDTVVAVQGAGSTPHLEALMEPNAWVARETQGIQAPVLQSLTSDSPHQGMKIRNVVAADFTGNSIVDLLVLTSAKPEGPFEAYIYRGTVEERKYENPLLIGTFRAQPLVCDINADMIADVYGETVNNTRLLVLGGSVFANFTASPPTPWSAQGFAAYVPLTDAVRCVRCVSRSAMIRPLETQFAVIVLTATNQLEVTQPNFTAQGTLELGPAKYIDLPRALKTGIFGNPVFGDFDMDGSIEILVAGCKDKACSNSTIFTYSLSAKTWSEATVDWTPVGSSSTDGSWSLAPTESFDGLYLSPIIGPSVGDSDLDGYPDLAVGLLYKSQSGETSRIPAILHNIFKKQQPAALAFQAYLLPGVKPNSKSKESLRQVAFFDQNEDGMLDLFVSYQTQNMVNTYLFLQDLPSERYFLKVMLTNGLCGSPSSCPANRIPYGLPGYGYQTSYSTSGENGGEIKATSVFVTSSCCGSLQLPYTIFGFGDFANYIQQVPVSVASPSSVSCPFCLLYFGVFLSLFFDFHFSWQSKLFLEPLYNMKVIYVAITLVSTCVLLLIIISILQYMEMRADRQEQLQESQRFHFDAM
;
A
#
# COMPACT_ATOMS: atom_id res chain seq x y z
N MET A 1 39.03 16.33 -19.94
CA MET A 1 39.67 15.44 -20.94
C MET A 1 41.07 14.98 -20.53
N GLU A 2 41.96 15.88 -20.08
CA GLU A 2 43.34 15.53 -19.68
C GLU A 2 43.44 14.55 -18.50
N TYR A 3 42.60 14.73 -17.46
CA TYR A 3 42.54 13.84 -16.29
C TYR A 3 42.02 12.42 -16.63
N PHE A 4 41.09 12.30 -17.58
CA PHE A 4 40.56 11.01 -18.04
C PHE A 4 41.62 10.23 -18.82
N ASN A 5 42.37 10.91 -19.70
CA ASN A 5 43.49 10.33 -20.45
C ASN A 5 44.63 9.84 -19.53
N LEU A 6 44.89 10.53 -18.41
CA LEU A 6 45.89 10.11 -17.42
C LEU A 6 45.47 8.85 -16.66
N GLN A 7 44.21 8.73 -16.26
CA GLN A 7 43.69 7.53 -15.59
C GLN A 7 43.70 6.31 -16.51
N GLU A 8 43.33 6.47 -17.78
CA GLU A 8 43.35 5.39 -18.75
C GLU A 8 44.78 4.91 -19.05
N ARG A 9 45.74 5.85 -19.11
CA ARG A 9 47.17 5.52 -19.26
C ARG A 9 47.69 4.72 -18.06
N TYR A 10 47.39 5.16 -16.84
CA TYR A 10 47.78 4.45 -15.62
C TYR A 10 47.20 3.03 -15.56
N ARG A 11 45.93 2.86 -15.95
CA ARG A 11 45.28 1.55 -16.05
C ARG A 11 45.99 0.62 -17.04
N LYS A 12 46.35 1.13 -18.23
CA LYS A 12 47.08 0.38 -19.26
C LYS A 12 48.49 0.01 -18.80
N GLU A 13 49.20 0.91 -18.14
CA GLU A 13 50.53 0.65 -17.56
C GLU A 13 50.45 -0.43 -16.48
N LYS A 14 49.52 -0.28 -15.53
CA LYS A 14 49.28 -1.29 -14.48
C LYS A 14 48.91 -2.66 -15.05
N ALA A 15 48.11 -2.69 -16.12
CA ALA A 15 47.76 -3.92 -16.81
C ALA A 15 48.98 -4.63 -17.40
N ASN A 16 49.85 -3.88 -18.07
CA ASN A 16 51.10 -4.41 -18.64
C ASN A 16 52.07 -4.89 -17.55
N ASP A 17 52.17 -4.16 -16.44
CA ASP A 17 53.01 -4.55 -15.30
C ASP A 17 52.60 -5.92 -14.76
N VAL A 18 51.29 -6.14 -14.55
CA VAL A 18 50.78 -7.43 -14.05
C VAL A 18 51.04 -8.55 -15.06
N LEU A 19 50.80 -8.31 -16.34
CA LEU A 19 51.03 -9.31 -17.39
C LEU A 19 52.51 -9.68 -17.56
N ASN A 20 53.43 -8.73 -17.38
CA ASN A 20 54.87 -9.01 -17.41
C ASN A 20 55.30 -9.79 -16.18
N HIS A 21 54.82 -9.41 -14.98
CA HIS A 21 55.11 -10.12 -13.73
C HIS A 21 54.63 -11.58 -13.76
N LEU A 22 53.51 -11.87 -14.43
CA LEU A 22 53.03 -13.24 -14.62
C LEU A 22 53.93 -14.09 -15.53
N LYS A 23 54.74 -13.49 -16.42
CA LYS A 23 55.65 -14.21 -17.33
C LYS A 23 56.99 -14.57 -16.68
N ASP A 24 57.46 -13.74 -15.74
CA ASP A 24 58.82 -13.82 -15.17
C ASP A 24 58.91 -14.67 -13.88
N GLY A 25 57.83 -15.36 -13.51
CA GLY A 25 57.68 -16.06 -12.23
C GLY A 25 57.01 -15.16 -11.20
N PHE A 26 55.71 -15.37 -10.98
CA PHE A 26 54.90 -14.44 -10.20
C PHE A 26 55.09 -14.60 -8.69
N GLU A 27 55.00 -13.47 -7.98
CA GLU A 27 54.92 -13.42 -6.52
C GLU A 27 53.47 -13.12 -6.08
N ILE A 28 52.87 -14.00 -5.27
CA ILE A 28 51.46 -13.89 -4.89
C ILE A 28 51.19 -12.62 -4.05
N ASP A 29 52.10 -12.23 -3.17
CA ASP A 29 51.92 -11.06 -2.32
C ASP A 29 52.01 -9.75 -3.10
N TRP A 30 52.81 -9.74 -4.17
CA TRP A 30 52.84 -8.63 -5.12
C TRP A 30 51.51 -8.51 -5.88
N LEU A 31 50.96 -9.64 -6.35
CA LEU A 31 49.66 -9.67 -7.01
C LEU A 31 48.53 -9.21 -6.08
N ARG A 32 48.53 -9.67 -4.82
CA ARG A 32 47.63 -9.17 -3.77
C ARG A 32 47.77 -7.66 -3.64
N HIS A 33 48.97 -7.13 -3.46
CA HIS A 33 49.19 -5.69 -3.35
C HIS A 33 48.63 -4.91 -4.56
N LYS A 34 48.80 -5.43 -5.79
CA LYS A 34 48.23 -4.81 -6.99
C LYS A 34 46.70 -4.87 -7.02
N ALA A 35 46.08 -5.96 -6.59
CA ALA A 35 44.63 -6.09 -6.45
C ALA A 35 44.06 -5.14 -5.38
N LEU A 36 44.79 -4.86 -4.30
CA LEU A 36 44.38 -3.89 -3.27
C LEU A 36 44.53 -2.44 -3.73
N SER A 37 45.59 -2.12 -4.47
CA SER A 37 45.86 -0.76 -4.96
C SER A 37 44.77 -0.22 -5.91
N ARG A 38 44.67 1.12 -6.01
CA ARG A 38 43.63 1.84 -6.78
C ARG A 38 43.34 1.21 -8.15
N TYR A 39 42.06 1.07 -8.49
CA TYR A 39 41.54 0.39 -9.69
C TYR A 39 41.73 -1.14 -9.76
N GLY A 40 42.26 -1.78 -8.71
CA GLY A 40 42.32 -3.24 -8.61
C GLY A 40 43.07 -3.88 -9.78
N LEU A 41 42.54 -4.97 -10.33
CA LEU A 41 43.12 -5.68 -11.47
C LEU A 41 42.76 -5.07 -12.84
N VAL A 42 42.08 -3.92 -12.84
CA VAL A 42 41.79 -3.07 -14.00
C VAL A 42 40.77 -3.63 -14.99
N ASN A 43 40.91 -4.87 -15.47
CA ASN A 43 40.03 -5.48 -16.47
C ASN A 43 39.94 -7.00 -16.36
N ASP A 44 38.98 -7.60 -17.06
CA ASP A 44 38.69 -9.03 -16.97
C ASP A 44 39.80 -9.90 -17.58
N ASP A 45 40.52 -9.42 -18.61
CA ASP A 45 41.66 -10.12 -19.22
C ASP A 45 42.77 -10.48 -18.21
N ILE A 46 42.94 -9.63 -17.19
CA ILE A 46 43.87 -9.86 -16.10
C ILE A 46 43.22 -10.74 -15.03
N ARG A 47 41.95 -10.49 -14.69
CA ARG A 47 41.23 -11.25 -13.66
C ARG A 47 41.16 -12.74 -13.99
N VAL A 48 40.93 -13.10 -15.26
CA VAL A 48 40.99 -14.49 -15.76
C VAL A 48 42.27 -15.20 -15.34
N LYS A 49 43.41 -14.49 -15.31
CA LYS A 49 44.72 -15.06 -14.97
C LYS A 49 45.03 -14.97 -13.48
N VAL A 50 44.55 -13.93 -12.80
CA VAL A 50 44.97 -13.60 -11.43
C VAL A 50 44.00 -14.11 -10.37
N TRP A 51 42.68 -14.09 -10.60
CA TRP A 51 41.70 -14.60 -9.63
C TRP A 51 41.94 -16.07 -9.26
N PRO A 52 42.23 -17.00 -10.21
CA PRO A 52 42.62 -18.37 -9.88
C PRO A 52 43.83 -18.46 -8.94
N LEU A 53 44.82 -17.59 -9.14
CA LEU A 53 46.04 -17.56 -8.33
C LEU A 53 45.76 -17.01 -6.92
N LEU A 54 44.93 -15.95 -6.81
CA LEU A 54 44.50 -15.40 -5.53
C LEU A 54 43.63 -16.38 -4.74
N ALA A 55 42.83 -17.20 -5.43
CA ALA A 55 42.08 -18.32 -4.87
C ALA A 55 42.98 -19.50 -4.43
N GLY A 56 44.27 -19.48 -4.76
CA GLY A 56 45.24 -20.51 -4.39
C GLY A 56 45.16 -21.78 -5.25
N LEU A 57 44.72 -21.70 -6.51
CA LEU A 57 44.76 -22.83 -7.44
C LEU A 57 46.19 -23.07 -7.95
N THR A 58 46.71 -24.29 -7.75
CA THR A 58 48.09 -24.69 -8.10
C THR A 58 48.17 -25.87 -9.07
N SER A 59 47.03 -26.44 -9.46
CA SER A 59 46.92 -27.68 -10.25
C SER A 59 46.15 -27.43 -11.56
N PRO A 60 46.30 -28.29 -12.60
CA PRO A 60 45.49 -28.17 -13.82
C PRO A 60 44.00 -28.28 -13.50
N ILE A 61 43.21 -27.43 -14.16
CA ILE A 61 41.76 -27.33 -13.98
C ILE A 61 41.12 -28.63 -14.47
N HIS A 62 40.31 -29.26 -13.62
CA HIS A 62 39.45 -30.36 -14.03
C HIS A 62 38.12 -29.76 -14.50
N PRO A 63 37.69 -30.01 -15.75
CA PRO A 63 36.45 -29.46 -16.28
C PRO A 63 35.24 -30.03 -15.53
N ASN A 64 34.19 -29.22 -15.42
CA ASN A 64 32.95 -29.65 -14.76
C ASN A 64 32.19 -30.62 -15.68
N ASN A 65 32.45 -31.92 -15.49
CA ASN A 65 31.84 -33.01 -16.25
C ASN A 65 30.45 -33.43 -15.74
N LEU A 66 29.91 -32.76 -14.72
CA LEU A 66 28.61 -33.10 -14.16
C LEU A 66 27.49 -32.70 -15.12
N GLN A 67 26.66 -33.68 -15.49
CA GLN A 67 25.50 -33.45 -16.35
C GLN A 67 24.38 -32.78 -15.57
N LEU A 68 23.76 -31.76 -16.15
CA LEU A 68 22.69 -30.99 -15.52
C LEU A 68 21.50 -31.87 -15.11
N SER A 69 21.16 -32.88 -15.93
CA SER A 69 20.09 -33.85 -15.65
C SER A 69 20.29 -34.64 -14.34
N PHE A 70 21.54 -34.92 -13.97
CA PHE A 70 21.86 -35.55 -12.69
C PHE A 70 21.74 -34.54 -11.54
N LEU A 71 22.24 -33.32 -11.74
CA LEU A 71 22.20 -32.24 -10.74
C LEU A 71 20.77 -31.79 -10.40
N GLU A 72 19.84 -31.90 -11.35
CA GLU A 72 18.42 -31.60 -11.15
C GLU A 72 17.71 -32.56 -10.18
N SER A 73 18.33 -33.70 -9.83
CA SER A 73 17.83 -34.62 -8.81
C SER A 73 18.10 -34.16 -7.37
N LEU A 74 18.94 -33.13 -7.17
CA LEU A 74 19.24 -32.57 -5.85
C LEU A 74 18.00 -31.89 -5.25
N SER A 75 17.80 -32.05 -3.94
CA SER A 75 16.64 -31.48 -3.23
C SER A 75 16.51 -29.96 -3.34
N GLN A 76 17.65 -29.26 -3.50
CA GLN A 76 17.72 -27.80 -3.60
C GLN A 76 17.66 -27.28 -5.05
N ALA A 77 17.60 -28.16 -6.06
CA ALA A 77 17.66 -27.79 -7.48
C ALA A 77 16.51 -26.89 -7.93
N LYS A 78 15.31 -27.12 -7.40
CA LYS A 78 14.13 -26.29 -7.70
C LYS A 78 14.29 -24.85 -7.22
N GLN A 79 14.90 -24.64 -6.05
CA GLN A 79 15.12 -23.30 -5.52
C GLN A 79 16.17 -22.55 -6.36
N VAL A 80 17.28 -23.21 -6.70
CA VAL A 80 18.31 -22.64 -7.59
C VAL A 80 17.71 -22.25 -8.93
N GLU A 81 16.84 -23.08 -9.51
CA GLU A 81 16.18 -22.77 -10.79
C GLU A 81 15.31 -21.52 -10.72
N LEU A 82 14.53 -21.35 -9.65
CA LEU A 82 13.69 -20.16 -9.47
C LEU A 82 14.52 -18.89 -9.38
N ASP A 83 15.67 -18.96 -8.70
CA ASP A 83 16.52 -17.81 -8.44
C ASP A 83 17.34 -17.41 -9.67
N VAL A 84 17.92 -18.38 -10.39
CA VAL A 84 18.68 -18.09 -11.62
C VAL A 84 17.77 -17.54 -12.73
N ARG A 85 16.49 -17.93 -12.80
CA ARG A 85 15.53 -17.32 -13.73
C ARG A 85 15.23 -15.84 -13.43
N ARG A 86 15.49 -15.37 -12.21
CA ARG A 86 15.25 -13.98 -11.78
C ARG A 86 16.46 -13.07 -12.00
N MET A 87 17.59 -13.60 -12.48
CA MET A 87 18.83 -12.83 -12.70
C MET A 87 18.82 -11.90 -13.92
N ALA A 88 17.67 -11.74 -14.60
CA ALA A 88 17.56 -10.97 -15.84
C ALA A 88 18.07 -9.52 -15.74
N SER A 89 18.01 -8.91 -14.55
CA SER A 89 18.54 -7.57 -14.28
C SER A 89 20.07 -7.49 -14.24
N MET A 90 20.78 -8.61 -14.06
CA MET A 90 22.25 -8.68 -14.04
C MET A 90 22.86 -8.99 -15.40
N LEU A 91 22.05 -9.47 -16.36
CA LEU A 91 22.51 -9.80 -17.69
C LEU A 91 22.83 -8.52 -18.49
N PRO A 92 23.82 -8.56 -19.41
CA PRO A 92 24.15 -7.41 -20.24
C PRO A 92 22.95 -6.93 -21.06
N PRO A 93 22.71 -5.61 -21.20
CA PRO A 93 21.49 -5.07 -21.81
C PRO A 93 21.31 -5.37 -23.30
N ASN A 94 22.36 -5.86 -23.99
CA ASN A 94 22.36 -6.17 -25.43
C ASN A 94 22.46 -7.68 -25.72
N ILE A 95 22.16 -8.55 -24.75
CA ILE A 95 22.27 -10.01 -24.93
C ILE A 95 21.08 -10.57 -25.72
N THR A 96 21.32 -11.58 -26.56
CA THR A 96 20.22 -12.30 -27.22
C THR A 96 19.51 -13.25 -26.24
N PRO A 97 18.22 -13.57 -26.46
CA PRO A 97 17.50 -14.52 -25.60
C PRO A 97 18.20 -15.88 -25.49
N GLU A 98 18.79 -16.37 -26.58
CA GLU A 98 19.51 -17.65 -26.61
C GLU A 98 20.78 -17.65 -25.73
N GLU A 99 21.54 -16.56 -25.77
CA GLU A 99 22.72 -16.36 -24.92
C GLU A 99 22.34 -16.17 -23.45
N ALA A 100 21.23 -15.48 -23.17
CA ALA A 100 20.70 -15.33 -21.83
C ALA A 100 20.30 -16.68 -21.22
N ASP A 101 19.57 -17.51 -21.98
CA ASP A 101 19.18 -18.86 -21.56
C ASP A 101 20.40 -19.75 -21.32
N LEU A 102 21.45 -19.62 -22.13
CA LEU A 102 22.71 -20.33 -21.93
C LEU A 102 23.40 -19.91 -20.63
N LEU A 103 23.50 -18.61 -20.34
CA LEU A 103 24.10 -18.11 -19.09
C LEU A 103 23.30 -18.53 -17.86
N ILE A 104 21.97 -18.50 -17.93
CA ILE A 104 21.06 -19.00 -16.88
C ILE A 104 21.31 -20.49 -16.65
N SER A 105 21.35 -21.28 -17.72
CA SER A 105 21.62 -22.73 -17.63
C SER A 105 22.99 -23.03 -17.01
N GLU A 106 24.03 -22.31 -17.45
CA GLU A 106 25.40 -22.48 -16.94
C GLU A 106 25.54 -22.03 -15.48
N THR A 107 24.86 -20.94 -15.09
CA THR A 107 24.84 -20.48 -13.68
C THR A 107 24.13 -21.50 -12.79
N LYS A 108 23.00 -22.08 -13.26
CA LYS A 108 22.30 -23.18 -12.57
C LYS A 108 23.23 -24.38 -12.40
N ARG A 109 23.90 -24.80 -13.47
CA ARG A 109 24.85 -25.92 -13.46
C ARG A 109 25.95 -25.68 -12.44
N LEU A 110 26.57 -24.51 -12.48
CA LEU A 110 27.67 -24.12 -11.59
C LEU A 110 27.26 -24.16 -10.11
N ALA A 111 26.13 -23.53 -9.75
CA ALA A 111 25.65 -23.51 -8.37
C ALA A 111 25.36 -24.93 -7.84
N LEU A 112 24.70 -25.77 -8.65
CA LEU A 112 24.38 -27.14 -8.25
C LEU A 112 25.61 -28.05 -8.18
N SER A 113 26.59 -27.87 -9.06
CA SER A 113 27.86 -28.60 -9.00
C SER A 113 28.60 -28.32 -7.69
N ILE A 114 28.62 -27.07 -7.21
CA ILE A 114 29.25 -26.74 -5.93
C ILE A 114 28.52 -27.39 -4.74
N LEU A 115 27.19 -27.37 -4.74
CA LEU A 115 26.39 -28.04 -3.69
C LEU A 115 26.54 -29.56 -3.72
N HIS A 116 26.78 -30.14 -4.90
CA HIS A 116 27.05 -31.57 -5.03
C HIS A 116 28.41 -31.97 -4.43
N GLU A 117 29.46 -31.19 -4.69
CA GLU A 117 30.81 -31.42 -4.13
C GLU A 117 30.86 -31.19 -2.61
N HIS A 118 30.02 -30.29 -2.08
CA HIS A 118 29.95 -29.95 -0.66
C HIS A 118 28.56 -30.22 -0.07
N PRO A 119 28.21 -31.49 0.22
CA PRO A 119 26.86 -31.87 0.67
C PRO A 119 26.49 -31.31 2.06
N ASP A 120 27.48 -30.89 2.85
CA ASP A 120 27.26 -30.24 4.15
C ASP A 120 26.81 -28.78 4.02
N LEU A 121 27.00 -28.16 2.84
CA LEU A 121 26.60 -26.77 2.57
C LEU A 121 25.18 -26.68 2.02
N HIS A 122 24.48 -25.62 2.43
CA HIS A 122 23.08 -25.40 2.14
C HIS A 122 22.93 -24.12 1.31
N TYR A 123 22.19 -24.19 0.22
CA TYR A 123 21.92 -23.06 -0.65
C TYR A 123 21.17 -21.95 0.08
N TYR A 124 21.60 -20.71 -0.12
CA TYR A 124 20.88 -19.50 0.28
C TYR A 124 20.55 -18.65 -0.95
N GLN A 125 19.42 -17.95 -0.89
CA GLN A 125 18.98 -17.06 -1.96
C GLN A 125 19.95 -15.88 -2.09
N GLY A 126 20.53 -15.72 -3.27
CA GLY A 126 21.60 -14.75 -3.58
C GLY A 126 22.96 -15.37 -3.87
N PHE A 127 23.17 -16.67 -3.59
CA PHE A 127 24.41 -17.36 -3.97
C PHE A 127 24.60 -17.44 -5.49
N HIS A 128 23.51 -17.48 -6.26
CA HIS A 128 23.58 -17.46 -7.74
C HIS A 128 24.22 -16.18 -8.29
N ASP A 129 24.06 -15.03 -7.62
CA ASP A 129 24.69 -13.77 -8.00
C ASP A 129 26.22 -13.88 -7.90
N VAL A 130 26.71 -14.55 -6.84
CA VAL A 130 28.15 -14.84 -6.67
C VAL A 130 28.64 -15.78 -7.76
N CYS A 131 27.90 -16.86 -8.05
CA CYS A 131 28.23 -17.78 -9.13
C CYS A 131 28.31 -17.08 -10.48
N TYR A 132 27.36 -16.19 -10.77
CA TYR A 132 27.32 -15.43 -12.02
C TYR A 132 28.54 -14.54 -12.22
N VAL A 133 29.01 -13.84 -11.18
CA VAL A 133 30.21 -12.98 -11.30
C VAL A 133 31.46 -13.77 -11.62
N PHE A 134 31.64 -14.96 -11.00
CA PHE A 134 32.77 -15.81 -11.37
C PHE A 134 32.62 -16.39 -12.77
N LEU A 135 31.40 -16.79 -13.15
CA LEU A 135 31.11 -17.31 -14.49
C LEU A 135 31.37 -16.27 -15.58
N SER A 136 30.95 -15.02 -15.37
CA SER A 136 31.07 -13.94 -16.36
C SER A 136 32.52 -13.52 -16.61
N VAL A 137 33.40 -13.67 -15.62
CA VAL A 137 34.83 -13.33 -15.74
C VAL A 137 35.67 -14.52 -16.15
N LEU A 138 35.48 -15.69 -15.54
CA LEU A 138 36.40 -16.83 -15.69
C LEU A 138 35.94 -17.86 -16.74
N GLY A 139 34.65 -17.92 -17.05
CA GLY A 139 34.07 -19.04 -17.79
C GLY A 139 33.75 -20.23 -16.87
N ALA A 140 33.03 -21.23 -17.40
CA ALA A 140 32.38 -22.26 -16.59
C ALA A 140 33.35 -23.18 -15.80
N ASP A 141 34.44 -23.63 -16.43
CA ASP A 141 35.35 -24.60 -15.82
C ASP A 141 36.26 -23.95 -14.76
N GLU A 142 36.85 -22.80 -15.10
CA GLU A 142 37.66 -22.00 -14.18
C GLU A 142 36.82 -21.46 -13.01
N ALA A 143 35.59 -21.00 -13.26
CA ALA A 143 34.69 -20.54 -12.20
C ALA A 143 34.36 -21.66 -11.21
N PHE A 144 34.09 -22.88 -11.71
CA PHE A 144 33.86 -24.05 -10.87
C PHE A 144 35.08 -24.36 -10.00
N ALA A 145 36.29 -24.41 -10.59
CA ALA A 145 37.51 -24.69 -9.84
C ALA A 145 37.78 -23.65 -8.75
N VAL A 146 37.58 -22.36 -9.04
CA VAL A 146 37.76 -21.27 -8.08
C VAL A 146 36.72 -21.33 -6.96
N LEU A 147 35.43 -21.46 -7.30
CA LEU A 147 34.36 -21.53 -6.31
C LEU A 147 34.48 -22.77 -5.43
N ASN A 148 34.89 -23.92 -5.99
CA ASN A 148 35.05 -25.16 -5.23
C ASN A 148 36.10 -25.01 -4.10
N LYS A 149 37.07 -24.10 -4.27
CA LYS A 149 38.08 -23.79 -3.26
C LYS A 149 37.64 -22.68 -2.30
N ILE A 150 37.04 -21.61 -2.81
CA ILE A 150 36.70 -20.42 -2.02
C ILE A 150 35.45 -20.62 -1.17
N VAL A 151 34.44 -21.35 -1.65
CA VAL A 151 33.14 -21.47 -0.99
C VAL A 151 33.26 -22.06 0.43
N PRO A 152 33.98 -23.17 0.67
CA PRO A 152 34.18 -23.69 2.01
C PRO A 152 34.92 -22.73 2.96
N GLU A 153 35.87 -21.95 2.42
CA GLU A 153 36.72 -21.06 3.22
C GLU A 153 36.02 -19.72 3.54
N ARG A 154 35.19 -19.20 2.63
CA ARG A 154 34.70 -17.81 2.66
C ARG A 154 33.19 -17.67 2.75
N PHE A 155 32.44 -18.68 2.34
CA PHE A 155 30.97 -18.66 2.29
C PHE A 155 30.32 -19.69 3.22
N SER A 156 31.09 -20.57 3.86
CA SER A 156 30.57 -21.64 4.72
C SER A 156 29.71 -21.13 5.88
N SER A 157 29.99 -19.95 6.43
CA SER A 157 29.15 -19.30 7.45
C SER A 157 27.75 -18.95 6.95
N PHE A 158 27.61 -18.62 5.66
CA PHE A 158 26.35 -18.25 5.02
C PHE A 158 25.55 -19.46 4.52
N MET A 159 26.23 -20.59 4.33
CA MET A 159 25.67 -21.83 3.79
C MET A 159 25.43 -22.89 4.89
N GLN A 160 25.28 -22.48 6.15
CA GLN A 160 24.90 -23.37 7.24
C GLN A 160 23.39 -23.65 7.26
N LYS A 161 22.98 -24.69 7.99
CA LYS A 161 21.56 -25.05 8.19
C LYS A 161 20.75 -23.95 8.87
N SER A 162 21.36 -23.17 9.76
CA SER A 162 20.75 -22.02 10.43
C SER A 162 21.47 -20.73 10.06
N MET A 163 20.79 -19.59 10.20
CA MET A 163 21.37 -18.26 9.99
C MET A 163 22.14 -17.74 11.20
N ASP A 164 22.40 -18.55 12.22
CA ASP A 164 23.01 -18.10 13.48
C ASP A 164 24.44 -17.60 13.25
N ALA A 165 25.23 -18.31 12.45
CA ALA A 165 26.59 -17.91 12.10
C ALA A 165 26.61 -16.62 11.26
N THR A 166 25.69 -16.48 10.30
CA THR A 166 25.52 -15.25 9.52
C THR A 166 25.12 -14.08 10.40
N SER A 167 24.14 -14.27 11.28
CA SER A 167 23.64 -13.24 12.18
C SER A 167 24.74 -12.76 13.12
N GLU A 168 25.54 -13.68 13.66
CA GLU A 168 26.67 -13.34 14.53
C GLU A 168 27.78 -12.60 13.76
N MET A 169 28.01 -12.92 12.49
CA MET A 169 28.91 -12.15 11.63
C MET A 169 28.38 -10.74 11.35
N LEU A 170 27.07 -10.57 11.13
CA LEU A 170 26.45 -9.25 10.92
C LEU A 170 26.54 -8.36 12.17
N GLN A 171 26.49 -8.93 13.38
CA GLN A 171 26.67 -8.16 14.61
C GLN A 171 28.02 -7.45 14.69
N LEU A 172 29.06 -7.98 14.01
CA LEU A 172 30.35 -7.30 13.90
C LEU A 172 30.26 -5.94 13.21
N VAL A 173 29.24 -5.71 12.37
CA VAL A 173 28.96 -4.39 11.78
C VAL A 173 28.65 -3.38 12.89
N PHE A 174 27.82 -3.76 13.86
CA PHE A 174 27.48 -2.89 14.99
C PHE A 174 28.62 -2.77 15.99
N ASP A 175 29.35 -3.85 16.27
CA ASP A 175 30.54 -3.80 17.13
C ASP A 175 31.58 -2.80 16.58
N LEU A 176 31.82 -2.81 15.26
CA LEU A 176 32.72 -1.87 14.59
C LEU A 176 32.11 -0.46 14.45
N LEU A 177 30.79 -0.34 14.23
CA LEU A 177 30.11 0.95 14.13
C LEU A 177 30.12 1.68 15.48
N GLU A 178 29.95 0.98 16.60
CA GLU A 178 30.06 1.55 17.94
C GLU A 178 31.45 2.15 18.19
N MET A 179 32.51 1.46 17.75
CA MET A 179 33.89 1.91 17.90
C MET A 179 34.24 3.11 17.00
N THR A 180 33.56 3.27 15.86
CA THR A 180 33.91 4.24 14.82
C THR A 180 32.99 5.46 14.80
N SER A 181 31.69 5.27 15.05
CA SER A 181 30.65 6.30 15.03
C SER A 181 29.58 5.99 16.09
N PRO A 182 29.89 6.23 17.39
CA PRO A 182 29.00 5.90 18.50
C PRO A 182 27.67 6.66 18.42
N ASP A 183 27.66 7.87 17.85
CA ASP A 183 26.43 8.65 17.64
C ASP A 183 25.44 7.89 16.75
N ILE A 184 25.89 7.37 15.60
CA ILE A 184 25.03 6.63 14.66
C ILE A 184 24.63 5.30 15.28
N TRP A 185 25.57 4.59 15.91
CA TRP A 185 25.27 3.33 16.58
C TRP A 185 24.19 3.50 17.65
N SER A 186 24.29 4.52 18.51
CA SER A 186 23.30 4.79 19.57
C SER A 186 21.91 5.07 19.00
N ARG A 187 21.86 5.78 17.87
CA ARG A 187 20.62 6.06 17.16
C ARG A 187 19.97 4.79 16.60
N LEU A 188 20.75 3.93 15.95
CA LEU A 188 20.25 2.65 15.42
C LEU A 188 19.75 1.75 16.56
N GLN A 189 20.47 1.71 17.69
CA GLN A 189 20.07 0.95 18.87
C GLN A 189 18.78 1.49 19.52
N ASN A 190 18.59 2.80 19.61
CA ASN A 190 17.36 3.40 20.15
C ASN A 190 16.11 3.02 19.34
N LEU A 191 16.27 2.81 18.03
CA LEU A 191 15.21 2.36 17.13
C LEU A 191 15.07 0.84 17.05
N GLN A 192 15.81 0.09 17.88
CA GLN A 192 15.84 -1.37 17.91
C GLN A 192 16.14 -1.99 16.54
N LEU A 193 16.92 -1.28 15.70
CA LEU A 193 17.39 -1.79 14.42
C LEU A 193 18.52 -2.78 14.65
N GLU A 194 18.39 -3.97 14.07
CA GLU A 194 19.46 -4.96 13.98
C GLU A 194 20.22 -4.81 12.65
N PRO A 195 21.49 -5.25 12.53
CA PRO A 195 22.32 -5.05 11.34
C PRO A 195 21.87 -5.88 10.11
N PHE A 196 20.67 -6.45 10.12
CA PHE A 196 20.10 -7.24 9.02
C PHE A 196 19.91 -6.44 7.72
N PHE A 197 19.86 -5.10 7.77
CA PHE A 197 19.86 -4.28 6.56
C PHE A 197 21.14 -4.45 5.70
N THR A 198 22.24 -4.93 6.30
CA THR A 198 23.49 -5.24 5.58
C THR A 198 23.55 -6.67 5.06
N LEU A 199 22.52 -7.49 5.30
CA LEU A 199 22.50 -8.92 4.96
C LEU A 199 22.72 -9.15 3.46
N SER A 200 22.03 -8.39 2.60
CA SER A 200 22.19 -8.53 1.14
C SER A 200 23.60 -8.17 0.68
N TRP A 201 24.25 -7.19 1.32
CA TRP A 201 25.62 -6.77 1.00
C TRP A 201 26.62 -7.87 1.29
N VAL A 202 26.46 -8.50 2.46
CA VAL A 202 27.36 -9.54 2.96
C VAL A 202 27.15 -10.85 2.20
N LEU A 203 25.91 -11.29 2.02
CA LEU A 203 25.61 -12.56 1.35
C LEU A 203 26.00 -12.60 -0.12
N THR A 204 25.88 -11.46 -0.80
CA THR A 204 26.10 -11.37 -2.26
C THR A 204 27.40 -10.67 -2.63
N TRP A 205 28.25 -10.31 -1.64
CA TRP A 205 29.44 -9.48 -1.86
C TRP A 205 29.13 -8.21 -2.67
N PHE A 206 28.02 -7.54 -2.31
CA PHE A 206 27.48 -6.32 -2.94
C PHE A 206 26.97 -6.45 -4.39
N THR A 207 27.01 -7.65 -4.99
CA THR A 207 26.56 -7.86 -6.39
C THR A 207 25.10 -7.53 -6.62
N HIS A 208 24.25 -7.83 -5.65
CA HIS A 208 22.81 -7.56 -5.75
C HIS A 208 22.46 -6.07 -5.63
N VAL A 209 23.37 -5.25 -5.10
CA VAL A 209 23.11 -3.82 -4.80
C VAL A 209 23.75 -2.89 -5.81
N LEU A 210 24.93 -3.23 -6.31
CA LEU A 210 25.62 -2.42 -7.33
C LEU A 210 25.17 -2.83 -8.73
N SER A 211 24.93 -1.87 -9.61
CA SER A 211 24.50 -2.14 -11.00
C SER A 211 25.65 -2.14 -12.01
N ASN A 212 26.83 -1.61 -11.64
CA ASN A 212 27.99 -1.50 -12.54
C ASN A 212 28.92 -2.70 -12.37
N SER A 213 29.04 -3.53 -13.41
CA SER A 213 29.89 -4.74 -13.39
C SER A 213 31.35 -4.44 -13.07
N ASN A 214 31.90 -3.31 -13.53
CA ASN A 214 33.29 -2.94 -13.24
C ASN A 214 33.53 -2.68 -11.74
N ASP A 215 32.55 -2.07 -11.08
CA ASP A 215 32.61 -1.77 -9.65
C ASP A 215 32.46 -3.05 -8.83
N ILE A 216 31.59 -3.97 -9.27
CA ILE A 216 31.46 -5.31 -8.69
C ILE A 216 32.78 -6.08 -8.81
N HIS A 217 33.34 -6.19 -10.02
CA HIS A 217 34.59 -6.94 -10.23
C HIS A 217 35.76 -6.33 -9.42
N ARG A 218 35.75 -5.01 -9.23
CA ARG A 218 36.72 -4.31 -8.38
C ARG A 218 36.60 -4.67 -6.90
N LEU A 219 35.38 -4.86 -6.39
CA LEU A 219 35.15 -5.36 -5.02
C LEU A 219 35.59 -6.82 -4.88
N TYR A 220 35.37 -7.64 -5.91
CA TYR A 220 35.86 -9.02 -5.92
C TYR A 220 37.40 -9.08 -5.92
N ASP A 221 38.09 -8.18 -6.63
CA ASP A 221 39.54 -8.03 -6.54
C ASP A 221 40.00 -7.78 -5.08
N LEU A 222 39.25 -6.96 -4.33
CA LEU A 222 39.52 -6.68 -2.91
C LEU A 222 39.28 -7.91 -2.04
N PHE A 223 38.11 -8.55 -2.16
CA PHE A 223 37.75 -9.68 -1.30
C PHE A 223 38.65 -10.89 -1.54
N LEU A 224 39.06 -11.17 -2.78
CA LEU A 224 40.00 -12.25 -3.08
C LEU A 224 41.42 -11.98 -2.55
N ALA A 225 41.82 -10.71 -2.44
CA ALA A 225 43.15 -10.32 -1.98
C ALA A 225 43.26 -10.05 -0.47
N THR A 226 42.15 -10.10 0.28
CA THR A 226 42.08 -9.80 1.73
C THR A 226 41.44 -10.93 2.52
N ASP A 227 41.46 -10.84 3.85
CA ASP A 227 40.73 -11.73 4.76
C ASP A 227 39.21 -11.53 4.68
N SER A 228 38.43 -12.55 5.05
CA SER A 228 36.95 -12.54 4.98
C SER A 228 36.30 -11.40 5.79
N ILE A 229 36.96 -10.95 6.86
CA ILE A 229 36.46 -9.86 7.69
C ILE A 229 36.44 -8.50 6.98
N MET A 230 37.22 -8.31 5.90
CA MET A 230 37.23 -7.06 5.12
C MET A 230 35.83 -6.67 4.62
N LEU A 231 34.96 -7.65 4.41
CA LEU A 231 33.55 -7.44 4.05
C LEU A 231 32.79 -6.62 5.11
N ILE A 232 33.07 -6.83 6.39
CA ILE A 232 32.47 -6.06 7.50
C ILE A 232 33.00 -4.62 7.51
N TYR A 233 34.31 -4.44 7.29
CA TYR A 233 34.90 -3.10 7.21
C TYR A 233 34.34 -2.30 6.04
N LEU A 234 34.11 -2.95 4.90
CA LEU A 234 33.47 -2.30 3.76
C LEU A 234 32.01 -1.92 4.08
N SER A 235 31.23 -2.81 4.71
CA SER A 235 29.86 -2.51 5.15
C SER A 235 29.80 -1.31 6.12
N VAL A 236 30.70 -1.22 7.09
CA VAL A 236 30.76 -0.06 7.99
C VAL A 236 31.25 1.19 7.27
N SER A 237 32.18 1.06 6.31
CA SER A 237 32.66 2.19 5.52
C SER A 237 31.53 2.88 4.74
N VAL A 238 30.55 2.11 4.24
CA VAL A 238 29.34 2.64 3.59
C VAL A 238 28.54 3.52 4.55
N ILE A 239 28.34 3.06 5.79
CA ILE A 239 27.59 3.79 6.82
C ILE A 239 28.35 5.05 7.22
N VAL A 240 29.65 4.93 7.52
CA VAL A 240 30.50 6.04 7.97
C VAL A 240 30.63 7.11 6.88
N CYS A 241 30.83 6.73 5.61
CA CYS A 241 30.86 7.69 4.50
C CYS A 241 29.51 8.39 4.25
N SER A 242 28.41 7.82 4.75
CA SER A 242 27.05 8.36 4.61
C SER A 242 26.55 9.07 5.88
N THR A 243 27.43 9.35 6.84
CA THR A 243 27.06 9.95 8.14
C THR A 243 26.24 11.25 8.01
N VAL A 244 26.61 12.14 7.09
CA VAL A 244 25.91 13.42 6.90
C VAL A 244 24.48 13.20 6.44
N GLU A 245 24.28 12.27 5.50
CA GLU A 245 22.98 11.93 4.96
C GLU A 245 22.11 11.21 5.99
N LEU A 246 22.68 10.23 6.70
CA LEU A 246 21.98 9.54 7.77
C LEU A 246 21.51 10.52 8.85
N LYS A 247 22.34 11.51 9.22
CA LYS A 247 21.95 12.56 10.19
C LYS A 247 20.81 13.48 9.70
N SER A 248 20.51 13.52 8.40
CA SER A 248 19.42 14.31 7.83
C SER A 248 18.09 13.55 7.68
N THR A 249 18.12 12.22 7.81
CA THR A 249 16.93 11.35 7.78
C THR A 249 16.13 11.47 9.08
N SER A 250 14.81 11.30 9.06
CA SER A 250 14.00 11.30 10.29
C SER A 250 14.29 10.09 11.21
N ASP A 251 13.85 10.14 12.47
CA ASP A 251 13.94 9.01 13.42
C ASP A 251 12.83 7.95 13.20
N ASP A 252 12.21 7.92 12.02
CA ASP A 252 11.31 6.86 11.61
C ASP A 252 12.08 5.58 11.20
N PHE A 253 11.65 4.42 11.72
CA PHE A 253 12.29 3.13 11.43
C PHE A 253 12.31 2.83 9.92
N GLY A 254 11.21 3.06 9.23
CA GLY A 254 11.06 2.74 7.81
C GLY A 254 11.93 3.62 6.93
N GLU A 255 11.93 4.93 7.19
CA GLU A 255 12.75 5.91 6.45
C GLU A 255 14.24 5.62 6.62
N LEU A 256 14.68 5.36 7.86
CA LEU A 256 16.08 5.04 8.15
C LEU A 256 16.50 3.69 7.58
N HIS A 257 15.66 2.65 7.69
CA HIS A 257 15.95 1.33 7.11
C HIS A 257 16.05 1.40 5.59
N HIS A 258 15.15 2.12 4.92
CA HIS A 258 15.20 2.32 3.47
C HIS A 258 16.42 3.13 3.02
N ALA A 259 16.77 4.20 3.76
CA ALA A 259 17.98 4.97 3.48
C ALA A 259 19.23 4.10 3.61
N LEU A 260 19.29 3.26 4.65
CA LEU A 260 20.39 2.34 4.92
C LEU A 260 20.61 1.35 3.78
N THR A 261 19.56 0.71 3.24
CA THR A 261 19.69 -0.33 2.20
C THR A 261 20.23 0.19 0.86
N HIS A 262 20.05 1.48 0.56
CA HIS A 262 20.49 2.11 -0.71
C HIS A 262 21.81 2.89 -0.60
N LEU A 263 22.46 2.95 0.56
CA LEU A 263 23.70 3.70 0.76
C LEU A 263 24.86 3.31 -0.18
N PRO A 264 25.09 2.01 -0.53
CA PRO A 264 26.23 1.64 -1.36
C PRO A 264 26.23 2.32 -2.74
N MET A 265 25.06 2.61 -3.30
CA MET A 265 24.93 3.21 -4.64
C MET A 265 25.29 4.70 -4.68
N LYS A 266 25.44 5.36 -3.52
CA LYS A 266 25.65 6.81 -3.42
C LYS A 266 27.11 7.23 -3.43
N HIS A 267 28.05 6.30 -3.25
CA HIS A 267 29.47 6.59 -3.17
C HIS A 267 30.25 5.84 -4.25
N GLU A 268 31.31 6.47 -4.76
CA GLU A 268 32.27 5.78 -5.62
C GLU A 268 32.95 4.64 -4.84
N VAL A 269 33.02 3.44 -5.44
CA VAL A 269 33.59 2.25 -4.81
C VAL A 269 35.02 2.47 -4.31
N GLU A 270 35.86 3.20 -5.06
CA GLU A 270 37.24 3.50 -4.62
C GLU A 270 37.29 4.33 -3.32
N LYS A 271 36.31 5.20 -3.08
CA LYS A 271 36.20 5.97 -1.84
C LYS A 271 35.81 5.07 -0.67
N LEU A 272 34.88 4.13 -0.89
CA LEU A 272 34.47 3.14 0.10
C LEU A 272 35.63 2.21 0.47
N ILE A 273 36.37 1.71 -0.52
CA ILE A 273 37.56 0.87 -0.30
C ILE A 273 38.62 1.63 0.51
N ALA A 274 38.90 2.89 0.16
CA ALA A 274 39.87 3.70 0.90
C ALA A 274 39.44 3.91 2.36
N CYS A 275 38.15 4.19 2.59
CA CYS A 275 37.57 4.31 3.93
C CYS A 275 37.67 2.98 4.71
N ALA A 276 37.34 1.85 4.08
CA ALA A 276 37.45 0.52 4.69
C ALA A 276 38.89 0.20 5.12
N PHE A 277 39.90 0.54 4.32
CA PHE A 277 41.31 0.38 4.71
C PHE A 277 41.69 1.26 5.90
N LEU A 278 41.20 2.50 5.96
CA LEU A 278 41.42 3.38 7.11
C LEU A 278 40.80 2.79 8.39
N LEU A 279 39.57 2.25 8.29
CA LEU A 279 38.92 1.56 9.40
C LEU A 279 39.70 0.32 9.83
N TYR A 280 40.13 -0.51 8.87
CA TYR A 280 40.92 -1.72 9.13
C TYR A 280 42.26 -1.40 9.80
N GLN A 281 42.94 -0.33 9.38
CA GLN A 281 44.21 0.10 9.98
C GLN A 281 44.04 0.64 11.40
N ASN A 282 42.97 1.40 11.65
CA ASN A 282 42.71 2.03 12.95
C ASN A 282 42.16 1.01 13.99
N PHE A 283 41.27 0.13 13.53
CA PHE A 283 40.54 -0.84 14.32
C PHE A 283 40.81 -2.24 13.76
N GLY A 284 42.02 -2.75 13.94
CA GLY A 284 42.39 -4.07 13.40
C GLY A 284 41.48 -5.23 13.88
N PRO A 285 41.49 -6.38 13.17
CA PRO A 285 40.57 -7.49 13.43
C PRO A 285 40.57 -8.01 14.88
N ASP A 286 41.73 -8.07 15.52
CA ASP A 286 41.86 -8.54 16.90
C ASP A 286 41.03 -7.69 17.88
N LYS A 287 41.03 -6.36 17.70
CA LYS A 287 40.23 -5.44 18.54
C LYS A 287 38.73 -5.61 18.31
N LEU A 288 38.34 -5.85 17.06
CA LEU A 288 36.94 -6.09 16.71
C LEU A 288 36.44 -7.40 17.33
N PHE A 289 37.24 -8.47 17.27
CA PHE A 289 36.87 -9.75 17.88
C PHE A 289 36.83 -9.68 19.41
N GLU A 290 37.77 -8.98 20.05
CA GLU A 290 37.72 -8.71 21.49
C GLU A 290 36.43 -7.97 21.89
N ARG A 291 36.00 -6.97 21.09
CA ARG A 291 34.74 -6.26 21.31
C ARG A 291 33.53 -7.19 21.19
N ALA A 292 33.49 -8.04 20.17
CA ALA A 292 32.42 -9.00 19.97
C ALA A 292 32.30 -9.99 21.14
N GLU A 293 33.43 -10.44 21.71
CA GLU A 293 33.45 -11.29 22.91
C GLU A 293 32.88 -10.58 24.15
N LEU A 294 33.15 -9.28 24.30
CA LEU A 294 32.56 -8.45 25.37
C LEU A 294 31.04 -8.33 25.21
N ARG A 295 30.52 -8.13 23.98
CA ARG A 295 29.08 -8.11 23.69
C ARG A 295 28.41 -9.43 24.08
N ARG A 296 28.99 -10.57 23.67
CA ARG A 296 28.49 -11.92 24.03
C ARG A 296 28.42 -12.12 25.54
N SER A 297 29.46 -11.68 26.25
CA SER A 297 29.55 -11.77 27.70
C SER A 297 28.49 -10.93 28.42
N ARG A 298 28.12 -9.76 27.85
CA ARG A 298 27.06 -8.87 28.38
C ARG A 298 25.65 -9.40 28.16
N ASN A 299 25.38 -10.07 27.03
CA ASN A 299 24.07 -10.63 26.70
C ASN A 299 23.80 -12.01 27.32
N GLY A 300 24.62 -12.47 28.27
CA GLY A 300 24.37 -13.69 29.03
C GLY A 300 24.69 -15.00 28.30
N ASN A 301 25.47 -14.96 27.21
CA ASN A 301 26.08 -16.16 26.64
C ASN A 301 27.59 -16.12 26.88
N PRO A 302 28.10 -16.73 27.98
CA PRO A 302 29.54 -16.84 28.19
C PRO A 302 30.12 -17.71 27.07
N ALA A 303 30.96 -17.10 26.24
CA ALA A 303 31.63 -17.75 25.14
C ALA A 303 32.62 -18.81 25.63
N THR A 304 32.61 -19.95 24.93
CA THR A 304 33.70 -20.92 24.86
C THR A 304 34.94 -20.28 24.26
N ALA A 305 35.77 -19.66 25.10
CA ALA A 305 37.18 -19.39 24.79
C ALA A 305 38.05 -20.48 25.44
N ASN A 306 38.56 -21.44 24.66
CA ASN A 306 40.01 -21.66 24.53
C ASN A 306 40.42 -22.95 23.79
N LYS A 307 41.45 -22.75 22.94
CA LYS A 307 42.65 -23.58 22.75
C LYS A 307 42.57 -25.08 23.07
N ARG A 308 42.67 -25.87 21.98
CA ARG A 308 43.42 -27.13 21.81
C ARG A 308 43.75 -27.95 23.06
N ASP A 309 43.05 -29.09 23.15
CA ASP A 309 43.52 -30.44 23.52
C ASP A 309 44.45 -30.61 24.74
N LYS A 310 43.90 -31.16 25.83
CA LYS A 310 44.13 -32.56 26.22
C LYS A 310 43.32 -32.98 27.47
N ILE A 311 42.47 -33.98 27.26
CA ILE A 311 42.41 -35.26 28.01
C ILE A 311 42.44 -35.16 29.55
N ILE A 312 41.24 -35.22 30.15
CA ILE A 312 40.78 -36.11 31.24
C ILE A 312 39.52 -35.48 31.86
N LEU A 313 38.33 -35.96 31.50
CA LEU A 313 37.32 -36.31 32.50
C LEU A 313 36.23 -37.19 31.86
N ARG A 314 36.43 -38.49 32.02
CA ARG A 314 35.37 -39.49 31.96
C ARG A 314 34.36 -39.18 33.07
N ARG A 315 33.07 -39.40 32.78
CA ARG A 315 31.99 -39.75 33.71
C ARG A 315 31.67 -38.71 34.79
N VAL A 316 30.55 -38.03 34.65
CA VAL A 316 29.32 -38.27 35.42
C VAL A 316 28.20 -37.61 34.64
N LEU A 317 27.22 -38.38 34.20
CA LEU A 317 25.79 -38.04 34.15
C LEU A 317 25.09 -39.31 33.64
N SER A 318 25.08 -40.32 34.51
CA SER A 318 24.13 -41.43 34.44
C SER A 318 22.73 -40.85 34.51
N LEU A 319 21.97 -41.06 33.44
CA LEU A 319 20.55 -40.74 33.34
C LEU A 319 19.73 -41.77 34.15
N ASP A 320 20.07 -41.96 35.43
CA ASP A 320 19.35 -42.81 36.38
C ASP A 320 18.64 -41.91 37.40
N PHE A 321 17.62 -41.16 36.97
CA PHE A 321 16.66 -40.58 37.92
C PHE A 321 15.26 -40.26 37.37
N PHE A 322 14.98 -40.45 36.07
CA PHE A 322 13.61 -40.34 35.54
C PHE A 322 12.99 -41.69 35.13
N TYR A 323 13.68 -42.81 35.36
CA TYR A 323 13.15 -44.17 35.26
C TYR A 323 12.89 -44.77 36.66
N ALA A 324 11.80 -44.38 37.29
CA ALA A 324 11.27 -45.13 38.45
C ALA A 324 9.76 -45.00 38.71
N SER A 325 9.01 -44.25 37.88
CA SER A 325 7.58 -43.98 38.15
C SER A 325 6.63 -44.42 37.03
N ALA A 326 7.13 -44.76 35.84
CA ALA A 326 6.28 -45.08 34.68
C ALA A 326 6.06 -46.58 34.43
N ASP A 327 6.75 -47.46 35.17
CA ASP A 327 6.71 -48.91 34.93
C ASP A 327 5.58 -49.63 35.72
N ARG A 328 4.72 -48.87 36.41
CA ARG A 328 3.57 -49.41 37.17
C ARG A 328 2.19 -49.10 36.60
N ILE A 329 2.09 -48.30 35.53
CA ILE A 329 0.80 -47.87 34.96
C ILE A 329 0.50 -48.55 33.62
N CYS A 330 1.49 -49.15 32.94
CA CYS A 330 1.32 -49.75 31.60
C CYS A 330 1.14 -51.27 31.55
N GLN A 331 0.85 -51.95 32.67
CA GLN A 331 0.58 -53.40 32.66
C GLN A 331 -0.90 -53.80 32.78
N SER A 332 -1.86 -52.88 32.70
CA SER A 332 -3.27 -53.29 32.73
C SER A 332 -4.21 -52.33 32.03
N MET A 333 -4.16 -52.21 30.69
CA MET A 333 -5.34 -51.77 29.93
C MET A 333 -5.41 -52.45 28.55
N PRO A 334 -6.55 -53.09 28.20
CA PRO A 334 -6.76 -53.70 26.91
C PRO A 334 -6.92 -52.64 25.81
N PHE A 335 -6.45 -53.00 24.62
CA PHE A 335 -6.28 -52.21 23.38
C PHE A 335 -7.46 -51.29 22.97
N GLY A 336 -8.67 -51.52 23.49
CA GLY A 336 -9.89 -50.76 23.15
C GLY A 336 -9.99 -49.34 23.76
N LYS A 337 -9.25 -49.01 24.83
CA LYS A 337 -9.36 -47.68 25.48
C LYS A 337 -8.43 -46.61 24.90
N MET A 338 -7.37 -47.01 24.20
CA MET A 338 -6.42 -46.05 23.59
C MET A 338 -7.02 -45.37 22.34
N VAL A 339 -7.91 -46.08 21.62
CA VAL A 339 -8.71 -45.51 20.52
C VAL A 339 -9.74 -44.52 21.06
N ILE A 340 -10.33 -44.77 22.23
CA ILE A 340 -11.31 -43.88 22.86
C ILE A 340 -10.63 -42.61 23.40
N VAL A 341 -9.44 -42.71 24.00
CA VAL A 341 -8.69 -41.51 24.47
C VAL A 341 -8.17 -40.68 23.28
N SER A 342 -7.69 -41.32 22.21
CA SER A 342 -7.30 -40.60 20.99
C SER A 342 -8.52 -39.96 20.30
N ALA A 343 -9.66 -40.67 20.24
CA ALA A 343 -10.91 -40.12 19.72
C ALA A 343 -11.48 -39.00 20.61
N CYS A 344 -11.33 -39.07 21.94
CA CYS A 344 -11.76 -38.01 22.85
C CYS A 344 -10.83 -36.79 22.83
N VAL A 345 -9.52 -36.97 22.60
CA VAL A 345 -8.56 -35.86 22.43
C VAL A 345 -8.73 -35.21 21.05
N VAL A 346 -8.99 -35.99 20.01
CA VAL A 346 -9.38 -35.47 18.68
C VAL A 346 -10.75 -34.81 18.75
N ALA A 347 -11.75 -35.39 19.44
CA ALA A 347 -13.07 -34.78 19.58
C ALA A 347 -13.04 -33.54 20.49
N ALA A 348 -12.23 -33.50 21.54
CA ALA A 348 -12.03 -32.31 22.37
C ALA A 348 -11.22 -31.25 21.64
N GLY A 349 -10.24 -31.63 20.82
CA GLY A 349 -9.52 -30.74 19.93
C GLY A 349 -10.42 -30.17 18.83
N VAL A 350 -11.28 -30.99 18.24
CA VAL A 350 -12.30 -30.58 17.27
C VAL A 350 -13.38 -29.72 17.95
N LEU A 351 -13.82 -30.03 19.17
CA LEU A 351 -14.78 -29.21 19.92
C LEU A 351 -14.20 -27.87 20.37
N LEU A 352 -12.93 -27.84 20.81
CA LEU A 352 -12.21 -26.58 21.08
C LEU A 352 -12.02 -25.78 19.79
N LEU A 353 -11.64 -26.42 18.69
CA LEU A 353 -11.51 -25.76 17.38
C LEU A 353 -12.87 -25.23 16.88
N THR A 354 -13.97 -25.99 17.04
CA THR A 354 -15.31 -25.51 16.63
C THR A 354 -15.87 -24.42 17.52
N HIS A 355 -15.42 -24.30 18.78
CA HIS A 355 -15.84 -23.21 19.68
C HIS A 355 -14.93 -21.98 19.64
N LEU A 356 -13.66 -22.11 19.19
CA LEU A 356 -12.72 -21.01 19.03
C LEU A 356 -12.71 -20.40 17.61
N TRP A 357 -13.23 -21.12 16.59
CA TRP A 357 -13.23 -20.70 15.17
C TRP A 357 -14.62 -20.48 14.58
N TRP A 358 -15.68 -20.42 15.40
CA TRP A 358 -16.95 -19.90 14.94
C TRP A 358 -17.16 -18.52 15.59
N PRO A 359 -16.78 -17.41 14.93
CA PRO A 359 -17.46 -16.16 15.22
C PRO A 359 -18.94 -16.45 15.06
N SER A 360 -19.78 -15.93 15.94
CA SER A 360 -21.22 -15.95 15.77
C SER A 360 -21.57 -15.44 14.36
N VAL A 361 -21.80 -16.36 13.42
CA VAL A 361 -22.22 -16.03 12.06
C VAL A 361 -23.62 -15.46 12.20
N GLY A 362 -23.69 -14.13 12.33
CA GLY A 362 -24.86 -13.41 11.85
C GLY A 362 -25.05 -13.80 10.39
N ALA A 363 -26.28 -14.03 9.95
CA ALA A 363 -26.53 -14.34 8.55
C ALA A 363 -25.94 -13.20 7.68
N ALA A 364 -24.88 -13.50 6.92
CA ALA A 364 -24.32 -12.62 5.91
C ALA A 364 -25.38 -12.34 4.85
N ASN A 365 -25.71 -11.06 4.66
CA ASN A 365 -26.79 -10.65 3.77
C ASN A 365 -26.46 -9.33 3.03
N GLY A 366 -25.25 -8.77 3.18
CA GLY A 366 -24.80 -7.59 2.43
C GLY A 366 -24.02 -7.96 1.16
N PRO A 367 -23.64 -6.96 0.33
CA PRO A 367 -22.76 -7.18 -0.82
C PRO A 367 -21.46 -7.88 -0.41
N GLY A 368 -20.96 -8.80 -1.24
CA GLY A 368 -19.76 -9.58 -0.93
C GLY A 368 -19.85 -10.43 0.35
N ASP A 369 -21.05 -10.82 0.78
CA ASP A 369 -21.33 -11.49 2.07
C ASP A 369 -20.94 -10.64 3.28
N SER A 370 -20.93 -9.31 3.14
CA SER A 370 -20.65 -8.37 4.23
C SER A 370 -21.68 -8.43 5.35
N THR A 371 -21.23 -8.03 6.54
CA THR A 371 -22.09 -7.74 7.68
C THR A 371 -21.92 -6.28 8.10
N PHE A 372 -22.97 -5.70 8.68
CA PHE A 372 -22.92 -4.34 9.23
C PHE A 372 -23.26 -4.35 10.70
N THR A 373 -22.51 -3.57 11.49
CA THR A 373 -22.73 -3.41 12.93
C THR A 373 -22.82 -1.95 13.29
N LEU A 374 -23.79 -1.58 14.12
CA LEU A 374 -23.92 -0.20 14.60
C LEU A 374 -22.79 0.08 15.62
N LEU A 375 -21.91 1.03 15.31
CA LEU A 375 -20.87 1.48 16.24
C LEU A 375 -21.44 2.49 17.24
N GLN A 376 -21.99 3.60 16.74
CA GLN A 376 -22.50 4.68 17.57
C GLN A 376 -23.60 5.47 16.86
N SER A 377 -24.40 6.19 17.65
CA SER A 377 -25.40 7.15 17.17
C SER A 377 -25.33 8.49 17.91
N TRP A 378 -25.61 9.58 17.20
CA TRP A 378 -25.66 10.94 17.74
C TRP A 378 -27.03 11.57 17.47
N ASN A 379 -27.60 12.22 18.50
CA ASN A 379 -28.89 12.89 18.40
C ASN A 379 -28.70 14.39 18.13
N GLY A 380 -29.47 14.94 17.20
CA GLY A 380 -29.41 16.37 16.85
C GLY A 380 -28.24 16.77 15.95
N VAL A 381 -27.54 15.79 15.38
CA VAL A 381 -26.33 15.97 14.56
C VAL A 381 -26.68 15.66 13.09
N ASP A 382 -26.36 16.55 12.15
CA ASP A 382 -26.60 16.38 10.70
C ASP A 382 -25.25 16.50 9.95
N PRO A 383 -24.68 15.40 9.41
CA PRO A 383 -23.42 15.40 8.66
C PRO A 383 -23.45 16.31 7.44
N ALA A 384 -22.40 17.11 7.27
CA ALA A 384 -22.33 18.13 6.23
C ALA A 384 -21.13 17.98 5.29
N SER A 385 -19.94 17.62 5.80
CA SER A 385 -18.73 17.47 4.98
C SER A 385 -17.72 16.51 5.61
N PHE A 386 -16.91 15.85 4.79
CA PHE A 386 -15.78 14.99 5.22
C PHE A 386 -14.45 15.68 4.95
N VAL A 387 -13.60 15.76 5.96
CA VAL A 387 -12.27 16.39 5.89
C VAL A 387 -11.46 16.01 7.12
N ASP A 388 -10.15 15.87 6.98
CA ASP A 388 -9.23 15.74 8.11
C ASP A 388 -8.93 17.14 8.70
N LEU A 389 -9.50 17.46 9.87
CA LEU A 389 -9.41 18.79 10.47
C LEU A 389 -8.11 19.04 11.23
N ASN A 390 -7.39 17.98 11.60
CA ASN A 390 -6.18 18.06 12.44
C ASN A 390 -4.91 17.54 11.71
N ALA A 391 -5.05 17.17 10.45
CA ALA A 391 -4.02 16.61 9.57
C ALA A 391 -3.36 15.33 10.15
N ASP A 392 -4.12 14.47 10.83
CA ASP A 392 -3.64 13.22 11.43
C ASP A 392 -3.74 11.99 10.50
N ARG A 393 -4.27 12.18 9.28
CA ARG A 393 -4.58 11.21 8.21
C ARG A 393 -5.88 10.45 8.41
N ARG A 394 -6.69 10.80 9.41
CA ARG A 394 -8.03 10.25 9.63
C ARG A 394 -9.06 11.26 9.21
N THR A 395 -10.08 10.79 8.52
CA THR A 395 -11.13 11.65 7.99
C THR A 395 -12.11 11.98 9.08
N ASP A 396 -12.21 13.25 9.45
CA ASP A 396 -13.24 13.73 10.37
C ASP A 396 -14.52 14.09 9.62
N THR A 397 -15.62 14.23 10.36
CA THR A 397 -16.90 14.69 9.80
C THR A 397 -17.32 16.01 10.42
N VAL A 398 -17.45 17.05 9.59
CA VAL A 398 -18.08 18.32 9.98
C VAL A 398 -19.59 18.13 10.00
N VAL A 399 -20.21 18.53 11.10
CA VAL A 399 -21.64 18.34 11.36
C VAL A 399 -22.31 19.66 11.70
N ALA A 400 -23.57 19.80 11.28
CA ALA A 400 -24.42 20.93 11.64
C ALA A 400 -25.39 20.55 12.75
N VAL A 401 -25.45 21.37 13.81
CA VAL A 401 -26.36 21.18 14.95
C VAL A 401 -27.41 22.28 14.94
N GLN A 402 -28.66 21.93 14.61
CA GLN A 402 -29.72 22.89 14.29
C GLN A 402 -31.14 22.48 14.77
N GLY A 403 -31.23 21.80 15.91
CA GLY A 403 -32.50 21.36 16.50
C GLY A 403 -33.42 22.50 16.97
N ALA A 404 -34.66 22.15 17.31
CA ALA A 404 -35.63 23.11 17.84
C ALA A 404 -35.14 23.74 19.16
N GLY A 405 -34.78 25.03 19.13
CA GLY A 405 -34.35 25.80 20.29
C GLY A 405 -32.83 25.94 20.48
N SER A 406 -32.01 25.27 19.66
CA SER A 406 -30.56 25.50 19.61
C SER A 406 -30.22 26.61 18.62
N THR A 407 -29.21 27.45 18.93
CA THR A 407 -28.59 28.31 17.93
C THR A 407 -27.88 27.41 16.90
N PRO A 408 -28.11 27.61 15.58
CA PRO A 408 -27.39 26.83 14.57
C PRO A 408 -25.89 27.03 14.73
N HIS A 409 -25.12 25.96 14.82
CA HIS A 409 -23.65 26.01 14.93
C HIS A 409 -23.03 24.75 14.31
N LEU A 410 -21.69 24.75 14.22
CA LEU A 410 -20.91 23.65 13.66
C LEU A 410 -20.12 22.93 14.75
N GLU A 411 -20.10 21.61 14.64
CA GLU A 411 -19.27 20.71 15.42
C GLU A 411 -18.54 19.75 14.47
N ALA A 412 -17.63 18.95 15.00
CA ALA A 412 -16.92 17.91 14.29
C ALA A 412 -17.00 16.59 15.05
N LEU A 413 -17.27 15.50 14.35
CA LEU A 413 -17.01 14.15 14.82
C LEU A 413 -15.54 13.85 14.49
N MET A 414 -14.70 13.94 15.52
CA MET A 414 -13.26 13.72 15.40
C MET A 414 -12.92 12.24 15.55
N GLU A 415 -12.13 11.73 14.62
CA GLU A 415 -11.61 10.39 14.70
C GLU A 415 -10.59 10.25 15.84
N PRO A 416 -10.67 9.19 16.67
CA PRO A 416 -9.71 9.00 17.73
C PRO A 416 -8.35 8.57 17.17
N ASN A 417 -7.28 9.13 17.75
CA ASN A 417 -5.91 8.76 17.43
C ASN A 417 -5.67 7.25 17.58
N ALA A 418 -5.07 6.63 16.56
CA ALA A 418 -4.77 5.19 16.52
C ALA A 418 -4.00 4.66 17.76
N TRP A 419 -3.21 5.52 18.42
CA TRP A 419 -2.46 5.17 19.63
C TRP A 419 -3.34 5.08 20.89
N VAL A 420 -4.37 5.93 21.00
CA VAL A 420 -5.28 5.95 22.17
C VAL A 420 -6.30 4.81 22.08
N ALA A 421 -6.78 4.48 20.88
CA ALA A 421 -7.67 3.35 20.65
C ALA A 421 -7.02 2.00 21.03
N ARG A 422 -5.68 1.88 20.92
CA ARG A 422 -4.92 0.66 21.24
C ARG A 422 -4.78 0.39 22.74
N GLU A 423 -4.75 1.41 23.60
CA GLU A 423 -4.66 1.22 25.06
C GLU A 423 -5.95 0.66 25.66
N THR A 424 -7.09 0.86 25.00
CA THR A 424 -8.42 0.49 25.52
C THR A 424 -9.02 -0.82 24.99
N GLN A 425 -8.33 -1.56 24.11
CA GLN A 425 -8.84 -2.80 23.49
C GLN A 425 -10.27 -2.69 22.91
N GLY A 426 -10.57 -1.64 22.15
CA GLY A 426 -11.86 -1.48 21.46
C GLY A 426 -11.82 -0.43 20.35
N ILE A 427 -12.68 -0.60 19.35
CA ILE A 427 -12.95 0.42 18.32
C ILE A 427 -13.53 1.64 19.04
N GLN A 428 -12.79 2.75 19.07
CA GLN A 428 -13.28 3.99 19.65
C GLN A 428 -14.12 4.72 18.61
N ALA A 429 -15.31 5.14 19.02
CA ALA A 429 -16.19 5.91 18.18
C ALA A 429 -15.75 7.38 18.08
N PRO A 430 -16.17 8.08 17.01
CA PRO A 430 -15.85 9.49 16.83
C PRO A 430 -16.33 10.36 17.99
N VAL A 431 -15.50 11.33 18.38
CA VAL A 431 -15.78 12.23 19.51
C VAL A 431 -16.26 13.57 18.98
N LEU A 432 -17.45 13.99 19.43
CA LEU A 432 -18.06 15.26 19.06
C LEU A 432 -17.33 16.43 19.72
N GLN A 433 -16.94 17.43 18.92
CA GLN A 433 -16.19 18.61 19.37
C GLN A 433 -16.71 19.89 18.70
N SER A 434 -16.80 20.98 19.45
CA SER A 434 -17.30 22.26 18.93
C SER A 434 -16.29 22.93 17.98
N LEU A 435 -16.78 23.43 16.84
CA LEU A 435 -15.99 24.21 15.87
C LEU A 435 -16.35 25.70 15.88
N THR A 436 -17.65 26.02 15.90
CA THR A 436 -18.14 27.40 15.96
C THR A 436 -19.08 27.59 17.15
N SER A 437 -19.08 28.79 17.72
CA SER A 437 -19.96 29.12 18.84
C SER A 437 -21.40 29.41 18.39
N ASP A 438 -21.58 30.01 17.22
CA ASP A 438 -22.88 30.41 16.65
C ASP A 438 -22.82 30.45 15.11
N SER A 439 -23.98 30.58 14.47
CA SER A 439 -24.11 30.79 13.02
C SER A 439 -23.62 32.18 12.61
N PRO A 440 -23.19 32.36 11.35
CA PRO A 440 -22.64 33.64 10.90
C PRO A 440 -23.69 34.77 10.92
N HIS A 441 -24.98 34.42 10.80
CA HIS A 441 -26.07 35.38 10.82
C HIS A 441 -27.20 34.91 11.74
N GLN A 442 -27.50 35.72 12.77
CA GLN A 442 -28.53 35.43 13.75
C GLN A 442 -29.90 35.27 13.06
N GLY A 443 -30.60 34.17 13.37
CA GLY A 443 -31.91 33.85 12.79
C GLY A 443 -31.90 33.14 11.43
N MET A 444 -30.72 32.87 10.84
CA MET A 444 -30.59 32.02 9.64
C MET A 444 -30.12 30.61 9.99
N LYS A 445 -30.60 29.63 9.22
CA LYS A 445 -30.17 28.22 9.31
C LYS A 445 -29.02 27.94 8.35
N ILE A 446 -28.14 27.04 8.75
CA ILE A 446 -27.08 26.48 7.91
C ILE A 446 -27.72 25.49 6.94
N ARG A 447 -27.46 25.69 5.64
CA ARG A 447 -28.04 24.91 4.54
C ARG A 447 -27.03 23.97 3.91
N ASN A 448 -25.74 24.30 3.98
CA ASN A 448 -24.66 23.45 3.48
C ASN A 448 -23.33 23.89 4.10
N VAL A 449 -22.37 22.96 4.17
CA VAL A 449 -21.00 23.23 4.62
C VAL A 449 -20.06 22.48 3.69
N VAL A 450 -19.00 23.14 3.26
CA VAL A 450 -18.02 22.58 2.33
C VAL A 450 -16.62 22.89 2.84
N ALA A 451 -15.79 21.87 3.01
CA ALA A 451 -14.41 22.03 3.47
C ALA A 451 -13.45 22.10 2.28
N ALA A 452 -12.53 23.08 2.27
CA ALA A 452 -11.48 23.22 1.27
C ALA A 452 -10.37 24.16 1.81
N ASP A 453 -9.30 24.40 1.05
CA ASP A 453 -8.35 25.48 1.35
C ASP A 453 -8.65 26.68 0.44
N PHE A 454 -9.43 27.63 0.94
CA PHE A 454 -9.83 28.83 0.18
C PHE A 454 -8.80 29.96 0.30
N THR A 455 -7.90 29.89 1.28
CA THR A 455 -6.91 30.95 1.56
C THR A 455 -5.53 30.65 0.99
N GLY A 456 -5.28 29.41 0.56
CA GLY A 456 -4.01 28.93 0.03
C GLY A 456 -2.95 28.78 1.13
N ASN A 457 -3.37 28.51 2.36
CA ASN A 457 -2.48 28.38 3.50
C ASN A 457 -2.28 26.92 3.93
N SER A 458 -2.83 25.93 3.22
CA SER A 458 -2.81 24.51 3.56
C SER A 458 -3.49 24.18 4.90
N ILE A 459 -4.47 24.97 5.33
CA ILE A 459 -5.33 24.71 6.49
C ILE A 459 -6.78 24.55 6.00
N VAL A 460 -7.56 23.74 6.70
CA VAL A 460 -8.98 23.56 6.38
C VAL A 460 -9.76 24.84 6.64
N ASP A 461 -10.31 25.42 5.59
CA ASP A 461 -11.31 26.48 5.62
C ASP A 461 -12.72 25.88 5.40
N LEU A 462 -13.76 26.55 5.90
CA LEU A 462 -15.16 26.11 5.72
C LEU A 462 -15.98 27.15 4.97
N LEU A 463 -16.58 26.75 3.84
CA LEU A 463 -17.63 27.50 3.17
C LEU A 463 -18.98 27.10 3.74
N VAL A 464 -19.63 28.03 4.44
CA VAL A 464 -20.92 27.83 5.11
C VAL A 464 -22.00 28.61 4.36
N LEU A 465 -23.01 27.90 3.88
CA LEU A 465 -24.18 28.50 3.25
C LEU A 465 -25.30 28.66 4.27
N THR A 466 -25.86 29.86 4.39
CA THR A 466 -27.02 30.13 5.24
C THR A 466 -28.20 30.68 4.46
N SER A 467 -29.42 30.34 4.88
CA SER A 467 -30.63 30.92 4.30
C SER A 467 -31.81 30.81 5.26
N ALA A 468 -32.69 31.82 5.23
CA ALA A 468 -33.98 31.78 5.89
C ALA A 468 -34.93 30.72 5.31
N LYS A 469 -34.86 30.45 4.00
CA LYS A 469 -35.67 29.43 3.31
C LYS A 469 -34.80 28.26 2.85
N PRO A 470 -35.29 27.01 2.85
CA PRO A 470 -34.52 25.86 2.37
C PRO A 470 -33.99 26.02 0.94
N GLU A 471 -34.77 26.61 0.03
CA GLU A 471 -34.43 26.78 -1.39
C GLU A 471 -33.59 28.04 -1.69
N GLY A 472 -33.13 28.75 -0.66
CA GLY A 472 -32.36 29.99 -0.82
C GLY A 472 -33.23 31.26 -0.92
N PRO A 473 -32.62 32.41 -1.31
CA PRO A 473 -31.22 32.57 -1.71
C PRO A 473 -30.23 32.27 -0.58
N PHE A 474 -29.02 31.83 -0.93
CA PHE A 474 -27.99 31.37 -0.01
C PHE A 474 -26.93 32.46 0.18
N GLU A 475 -26.71 32.89 1.41
CA GLU A 475 -25.54 33.68 1.78
C GLU A 475 -24.37 32.76 2.03
N ALA A 476 -23.24 33.02 1.38
CA ALA A 476 -22.05 32.19 1.45
C ALA A 476 -20.98 32.88 2.30
N TYR A 477 -20.55 32.22 3.37
CA TYR A 477 -19.54 32.71 4.29
C TYR A 477 -18.33 31.78 4.31
N ILE A 478 -17.12 32.32 4.25
CA ILE A 478 -15.88 31.57 4.46
C ILE A 478 -15.40 31.77 5.89
N TYR A 479 -15.29 30.67 6.64
CA TYR A 479 -14.61 30.57 7.92
C TYR A 479 -13.17 30.15 7.66
N ARG A 480 -12.23 31.03 7.98
CA ARG A 480 -10.80 30.77 7.74
C ARG A 480 -10.22 29.97 8.89
N GLY A 481 -9.62 28.84 8.59
CA GLY A 481 -8.93 28.01 9.56
C GLY A 481 -7.68 28.71 10.09
N THR A 482 -7.36 28.43 11.35
CA THR A 482 -6.13 28.95 11.99
C THR A 482 -5.16 27.82 12.30
N VAL A 483 -3.91 28.17 12.61
CA VAL A 483 -2.88 27.19 13.03
C VAL A 483 -3.26 26.50 14.34
N GLU A 484 -4.09 27.15 15.15
CA GLU A 484 -4.74 26.49 16.29
C GLU A 484 -5.86 25.60 15.75
N GLU A 485 -5.66 24.28 15.86
CA GLU A 485 -6.62 23.27 15.43
C GLU A 485 -8.04 23.63 15.90
N ARG A 486 -9.03 23.44 15.01
CA ARG A 486 -10.47 23.61 15.30
C ARG A 486 -10.88 25.03 15.70
N LYS A 487 -10.06 26.05 15.36
CA LYS A 487 -10.45 27.45 15.50
C LYS A 487 -10.52 28.15 14.16
N TYR A 488 -11.59 28.93 14.01
CA TYR A 488 -11.88 29.70 12.83
C TYR A 488 -11.90 31.20 13.13
N GLU A 489 -11.45 32.00 12.17
CA GLU A 489 -11.60 33.46 12.20
C GLU A 489 -13.07 33.87 12.00
N ASN A 490 -13.34 35.18 12.13
CA ASN A 490 -14.66 35.73 11.84
C ASN A 490 -15.07 35.43 10.39
N PRO A 491 -16.33 35.02 10.15
CA PRO A 491 -16.79 34.62 8.83
C PRO A 491 -16.78 35.79 7.84
N LEU A 492 -16.27 35.55 6.64
CA LEU A 492 -16.26 36.50 5.52
C LEU A 492 -17.40 36.20 4.55
N LEU A 493 -18.34 37.13 4.36
CA LEU A 493 -19.36 37.03 3.32
C LEU A 493 -18.73 37.22 1.94
N ILE A 494 -18.80 36.19 1.08
CA ILE A 494 -18.27 36.24 -0.30
C ILE A 494 -19.33 36.57 -1.34
N GLY A 495 -20.61 36.30 -1.06
CA GLY A 495 -21.69 36.59 -1.98
C GLY A 495 -23.03 35.98 -1.58
N THR A 496 -24.08 36.38 -2.29
CA THR A 496 -25.43 35.82 -2.16
C THR A 496 -25.83 35.14 -3.46
N PHE A 497 -26.01 33.83 -3.39
CA PHE A 497 -26.24 32.97 -4.53
C PHE A 497 -27.70 32.52 -4.61
N ARG A 498 -28.20 32.39 -5.84
CA ARG A 498 -29.55 31.88 -6.12
C ARG A 498 -29.65 30.38 -5.85
N ALA A 499 -28.58 29.65 -6.18
CA ALA A 499 -28.40 28.22 -5.95
C ALA A 499 -27.06 27.99 -5.24
N GLN A 500 -26.83 26.79 -4.72
CA GLN A 500 -25.60 26.49 -3.98
C GLN A 500 -24.38 26.57 -4.90
N PRO A 501 -23.34 27.37 -4.59
CA PRO A 501 -22.17 27.52 -5.44
C PRO A 501 -21.33 26.24 -5.49
N LEU A 502 -20.63 26.08 -6.61
CA LEU A 502 -19.61 25.07 -6.88
C LEU A 502 -18.27 25.49 -6.24
N VAL A 503 -17.59 24.54 -5.61
CA VAL A 503 -16.16 24.66 -5.26
C VAL A 503 -15.34 23.96 -6.34
N CYS A 504 -14.27 24.62 -6.80
CA CYS A 504 -13.45 24.17 -7.92
C CYS A 504 -12.09 24.87 -7.87
N ASP A 505 -11.11 24.40 -8.64
CA ASP A 505 -9.84 25.11 -8.88
C ASP A 505 -9.80 25.46 -10.38
N ILE A 506 -10.36 26.63 -10.75
CA ILE A 506 -10.50 26.98 -12.17
C ILE A 506 -9.17 27.49 -12.70
N ASN A 507 -8.38 28.19 -11.87
CA ASN A 507 -7.13 28.82 -12.31
C ASN A 507 -5.91 27.90 -12.19
N ALA A 508 -6.13 26.68 -11.66
CA ALA A 508 -5.14 25.65 -11.49
C ALA A 508 -3.97 26.08 -10.61
N ASP A 509 -4.26 26.82 -9.54
CA ASP A 509 -3.28 27.24 -8.54
C ASP A 509 -3.30 26.38 -7.26
N MET A 510 -4.12 25.31 -7.25
CA MET A 510 -4.35 24.39 -6.13
C MET A 510 -5.07 25.01 -4.93
N ILE A 511 -5.59 26.22 -5.08
CA ILE A 511 -6.42 26.91 -4.09
C ILE A 511 -7.88 26.78 -4.51
N ALA A 512 -8.77 26.60 -3.54
CA ALA A 512 -10.19 26.45 -3.81
C ALA A 512 -10.83 27.80 -4.20
N ASP A 513 -11.53 27.81 -5.33
CA ASP A 513 -12.37 28.89 -5.84
C ASP A 513 -13.85 28.59 -5.60
N VAL A 514 -14.69 29.63 -5.66
CA VAL A 514 -16.15 29.53 -5.56
C VAL A 514 -16.82 30.06 -6.83
N TYR A 515 -17.59 29.22 -7.51
CA TYR A 515 -18.31 29.55 -8.73
C TYR A 515 -19.82 29.36 -8.58
N GLY A 516 -20.64 30.36 -8.90
CA GLY A 516 -22.10 30.21 -8.81
C GLY A 516 -22.91 31.31 -9.50
N GLU A 517 -24.24 31.21 -9.44
CA GLU A 517 -25.15 32.25 -9.93
C GLU A 517 -25.67 33.12 -8.78
N THR A 518 -25.53 34.43 -8.92
CA THR A 518 -26.06 35.40 -7.95
C THR A 518 -27.57 35.60 -8.13
N VAL A 519 -28.21 36.23 -7.14
CA VAL A 519 -29.63 36.63 -7.22
C VAL A 519 -29.96 37.58 -8.37
N ASN A 520 -28.95 38.22 -8.97
CA ASN A 520 -29.10 39.14 -10.10
C ASN A 520 -28.94 38.44 -11.47
N ASN A 521 -29.00 37.11 -11.52
CA ASN A 521 -28.79 36.29 -12.72
C ASN A 521 -27.42 36.53 -13.39
N THR A 522 -26.36 36.67 -12.59
CA THR A 522 -24.97 36.77 -13.08
C THR A 522 -24.15 35.62 -12.52
N ARG A 523 -23.26 35.04 -13.34
CA ARG A 523 -22.23 34.11 -12.86
C ARG A 523 -21.20 34.91 -12.08
N LEU A 524 -20.89 34.47 -10.87
CA LEU A 524 -19.86 35.02 -10.00
C LEU A 524 -18.82 33.92 -9.77
N LEU A 525 -17.59 34.22 -10.12
CA LEU A 525 -16.40 33.48 -9.72
C LEU A 525 -15.66 34.28 -8.66
N VAL A 526 -15.35 33.64 -7.54
CA VAL A 526 -14.52 34.17 -6.47
C VAL A 526 -13.25 33.32 -6.45
N LEU A 527 -12.13 33.90 -6.85
CA LEU A 527 -10.83 33.23 -6.75
C LEU A 527 -10.35 33.20 -5.30
N GLY A 528 -9.87 32.05 -4.87
CA GLY A 528 -9.25 31.86 -3.57
C GLY A 528 -7.89 32.55 -3.43
N GLY A 529 -7.36 32.54 -2.20
CA GLY A 529 -6.03 33.03 -1.86
C GLY A 529 -6.02 34.04 -0.72
N SER A 530 -4.84 34.64 -0.50
CA SER A 530 -4.67 35.66 0.56
C SER A 530 -5.59 36.88 0.40
N VAL A 531 -6.00 37.18 -0.83
CA VAL A 531 -6.97 38.21 -1.18
C VAL A 531 -7.94 37.63 -2.21
N PHE A 532 -9.22 37.55 -1.83
CA PHE A 532 -10.28 37.08 -2.72
C PHE A 532 -10.52 38.05 -3.88
N ALA A 533 -10.63 37.51 -5.09
CA ALA A 533 -10.88 38.29 -6.30
C ALA A 533 -12.18 37.86 -6.98
N ASN A 534 -13.06 38.81 -7.29
CA ASN A 534 -14.39 38.54 -7.81
C ASN A 534 -14.47 38.88 -9.31
N PHE A 535 -15.01 37.94 -10.08
CA PHE A 535 -15.22 38.09 -11.52
C PHE A 535 -16.65 37.72 -11.86
N THR A 536 -17.27 38.48 -12.77
CA THR A 536 -18.67 38.27 -13.14
C THR A 536 -18.85 38.11 -14.64
N ALA A 537 -19.78 37.26 -15.04
CA ALA A 537 -20.22 37.09 -16.42
C ALA A 537 -21.73 36.92 -16.52
N SER A 538 -22.31 37.30 -17.65
CA SER A 538 -23.73 37.04 -17.94
C SER A 538 -23.90 35.60 -18.46
N PRO A 539 -24.71 34.75 -17.80
CA PRO A 539 -24.91 33.37 -18.24
C PRO A 539 -25.76 33.29 -19.52
N PRO A 540 -25.58 32.24 -20.33
CA PRO A 540 -26.46 31.96 -21.46
C PRO A 540 -27.84 31.46 -20.99
N THR A 541 -27.90 30.64 -19.94
CA THR A 541 -29.12 30.08 -19.36
C THR A 541 -29.10 30.15 -17.82
N PRO A 542 -30.25 30.40 -17.17
CA PRO A 542 -30.33 30.38 -15.71
C PRO A 542 -30.09 28.99 -15.12
N TRP A 543 -29.46 28.97 -13.95
CA TRP A 543 -29.20 27.79 -13.15
C TRP A 543 -30.52 27.24 -12.57
N SER A 544 -30.64 25.92 -12.48
CA SER A 544 -31.82 25.26 -11.92
C SER A 544 -31.97 25.60 -10.45
N ALA A 545 -33.22 25.68 -9.97
CA ALA A 545 -33.53 25.79 -8.55
C ALA A 545 -33.08 24.55 -7.75
N GLN A 546 -32.88 23.40 -8.40
CA GLN A 546 -32.29 22.21 -7.76
C GLN A 546 -30.82 22.43 -7.38
N GLY A 547 -30.13 23.36 -8.05
CA GLY A 547 -28.81 23.85 -7.67
C GLY A 547 -27.63 22.91 -7.88
N PHE A 548 -27.77 21.88 -8.72
CA PHE A 548 -26.65 20.99 -9.02
C PHE A 548 -25.56 21.68 -9.85
N ALA A 549 -24.32 21.54 -9.39
CA ALA A 549 -23.12 21.69 -10.20
C ALA A 549 -22.00 20.74 -9.77
N ALA A 550 -21.09 20.49 -10.71
CA ALA A 550 -19.89 19.70 -10.49
C ALA A 550 -18.69 20.24 -11.28
N TYR A 551 -17.49 19.99 -10.76
CA TYR A 551 -16.21 20.24 -11.41
C TYR A 551 -15.54 18.91 -11.72
N VAL A 552 -15.37 18.59 -13.01
CA VAL A 552 -15.00 17.23 -13.46
C VAL A 552 -14.06 17.30 -14.67
N PRO A 553 -13.07 16.40 -14.79
CA PRO A 553 -12.25 16.29 -15.98
C PRO A 553 -13.04 15.66 -17.14
N LEU A 554 -12.86 16.19 -18.35
CA LEU A 554 -13.54 15.75 -19.57
C LEU A 554 -12.73 14.73 -20.40
N THR A 555 -11.65 14.16 -19.85
CA THR A 555 -10.80 13.20 -20.56
C THR A 555 -11.02 11.77 -20.10
N ASP A 556 -11.20 10.86 -21.06
CA ASP A 556 -11.07 9.42 -20.86
C ASP A 556 -9.68 9.09 -20.29
N ALA A 557 -9.56 8.03 -19.47
CA ALA A 557 -8.38 7.56 -18.71
C ALA A 557 -7.06 8.35 -18.89
N VAL A 558 -6.45 8.79 -17.79
CA VAL A 558 -5.13 9.43 -17.80
C VAL A 558 -4.08 8.43 -18.31
N ARG A 559 -3.75 8.49 -19.60
CA ARG A 559 -2.72 7.61 -20.17
C ARG A 559 -1.34 8.17 -19.89
N CYS A 560 -0.56 7.45 -19.09
CA CYS A 560 0.88 7.66 -19.04
C CYS A 560 1.53 7.12 -20.31
N VAL A 561 1.91 8.03 -21.22
CA VAL A 561 2.79 7.67 -22.33
C VAL A 561 4.14 7.28 -21.72
N ARG A 562 4.57 6.02 -21.91
CA ARG A 562 5.85 5.49 -21.40
C ARG A 562 6.97 6.54 -21.52
N CYS A 563 7.60 6.88 -20.39
CA CYS A 563 8.91 7.54 -20.36
C CYS A 563 9.98 6.53 -20.81
N VAL A 564 10.01 6.19 -22.10
CA VAL A 564 11.14 5.48 -22.69
C VAL A 564 12.19 6.52 -23.02
N SER A 565 13.29 6.54 -22.25
CA SER A 565 14.47 7.41 -22.43
C SER A 565 14.36 8.86 -21.93
N ARG A 566 15.43 9.35 -21.29
CA ARG A 566 15.68 10.75 -20.88
C ARG A 566 15.60 11.78 -22.02
N SER A 567 15.25 11.39 -23.25
CA SER A 567 15.31 12.26 -24.43
C SER A 567 14.06 12.20 -25.33
N ALA A 568 12.97 11.55 -24.94
CA ALA A 568 11.71 11.63 -25.68
C ALA A 568 10.83 12.75 -25.10
N MET A 569 10.61 13.82 -25.87
CA MET A 569 9.59 14.83 -25.54
C MET A 569 8.22 14.15 -25.43
N ILE A 570 7.69 14.11 -24.22
CA ILE A 570 6.31 13.72 -23.91
C ILE A 570 5.41 14.79 -24.53
N ARG A 571 4.49 14.42 -25.42
CA ARG A 571 3.34 15.28 -25.72
C ARG A 571 2.35 15.11 -24.56
N PRO A 572 2.07 16.15 -23.78
CA PRO A 572 1.08 16.04 -22.70
C PRO A 572 -0.30 15.75 -23.32
N LEU A 573 -1.06 14.79 -22.77
CA LEU A 573 -2.51 14.85 -22.92
C LEU A 573 -2.98 15.99 -22.01
N GLU A 574 -3.45 17.10 -22.58
CA GLU A 574 -4.09 18.17 -21.81
C GLU A 574 -5.38 17.60 -21.19
N THR A 575 -5.37 17.23 -19.90
CA THR A 575 -6.61 16.95 -19.18
C THR A 575 -7.35 18.26 -19.03
N GLN A 576 -8.47 18.38 -19.75
CA GLN A 576 -9.31 19.57 -19.69
C GLN A 576 -10.39 19.38 -18.63
N PHE A 577 -10.47 20.29 -17.69
CA PHE A 577 -11.51 20.31 -16.67
C PHE A 577 -12.71 21.12 -17.16
N ALA A 578 -13.89 20.79 -16.68
CA ALA A 578 -15.11 21.52 -17.01
C ALA A 578 -16.03 21.66 -15.81
N VAL A 579 -16.79 22.73 -15.86
CA VAL A 579 -17.90 23.01 -14.96
C VAL A 579 -19.17 22.49 -15.61
N ILE A 580 -19.84 21.58 -14.91
CA ILE A 580 -21.13 21.02 -15.29
C ILE A 580 -22.20 21.59 -14.38
N VAL A 581 -23.25 22.16 -14.97
CA VAL A 581 -24.31 22.89 -14.27
C VAL A 581 -25.67 22.40 -14.74
N LEU A 582 -26.60 22.09 -13.82
CA LEU A 582 -27.98 21.79 -14.18
C LEU A 582 -28.78 23.07 -14.44
N THR A 583 -29.18 23.31 -15.68
CA THR A 583 -29.93 24.51 -16.06
C THR A 583 -31.43 24.41 -15.77
N ALA A 584 -32.12 25.56 -15.74
CA ALA A 584 -33.57 25.63 -15.57
C ALA A 584 -34.39 24.91 -16.67
N THR A 585 -33.76 24.54 -17.79
CA THR A 585 -34.38 23.76 -18.88
C THR A 585 -34.19 22.25 -18.73
N ASN A 586 -33.68 21.77 -17.58
CA ASN A 586 -33.35 20.36 -17.32
C ASN A 586 -32.32 19.81 -18.33
N GLN A 587 -31.30 20.62 -18.61
CA GLN A 587 -30.13 20.26 -19.42
C GLN A 587 -28.86 20.44 -18.59
N LEU A 588 -27.89 19.56 -18.76
CA LEU A 588 -26.56 19.73 -18.20
C LEU A 588 -25.76 20.63 -19.13
N GLU A 589 -25.49 21.85 -18.68
CA GLU A 589 -24.59 22.81 -19.31
C GLU A 589 -23.14 22.44 -18.94
N VAL A 590 -22.32 22.14 -19.93
CA VAL A 590 -20.89 21.83 -19.79
C VAL A 590 -20.11 23.02 -20.33
N THR A 591 -19.39 23.71 -19.45
CA THR A 591 -18.62 24.93 -19.73
C THR A 591 -17.19 24.82 -19.24
N GLN A 592 -16.31 25.63 -19.81
CA GLN A 592 -14.91 25.75 -19.38
C GLN A 592 -14.62 27.22 -19.15
N PRO A 593 -14.99 27.74 -17.96
CA PRO A 593 -14.74 29.14 -17.64
C PRO A 593 -13.25 29.42 -17.71
N ASN A 594 -12.90 30.56 -18.29
CA ASN A 594 -11.54 31.08 -18.36
C ASN A 594 -11.54 32.55 -17.94
N PHE A 595 -10.39 33.04 -17.48
CA PHE A 595 -10.21 34.44 -17.11
C PHE A 595 -9.13 35.04 -17.99
N THR A 596 -9.45 36.19 -18.57
CA THR A 596 -8.48 36.93 -19.36
C THR A 596 -7.45 37.57 -18.45
N ALA A 597 -6.24 37.85 -18.99
CA ALA A 597 -5.23 38.65 -18.29
C ALA A 597 -5.72 40.06 -17.90
N GLN A 598 -6.87 40.50 -18.44
CA GLN A 598 -7.53 41.78 -18.15
C GLN A 598 -8.54 41.67 -16.99
N GLY A 599 -8.70 40.49 -16.40
CA GLY A 599 -9.59 40.26 -15.25
C GLY A 599 -11.07 40.20 -15.64
N THR A 600 -11.41 39.62 -16.80
CA THR A 600 -12.80 39.35 -17.19
C THR A 600 -13.05 37.85 -17.25
N LEU A 601 -14.18 37.40 -16.68
CA LEU A 601 -14.63 36.02 -16.76
C LEU A 601 -15.28 35.75 -18.12
N GLU A 602 -14.73 34.79 -18.86
CA GLU A 602 -15.27 34.28 -20.11
C GLU A 602 -15.77 32.84 -19.89
N LEU A 603 -17.06 32.59 -20.09
CA LEU A 603 -17.65 31.26 -19.83
C LEU A 603 -17.29 30.21 -20.91
N GLY A 604 -16.74 30.64 -22.05
CA GLY A 604 -16.48 29.79 -23.21
C GLY A 604 -17.77 29.32 -23.91
N PRO A 605 -17.64 28.50 -24.98
CA PRO A 605 -18.80 27.90 -25.64
C PRO A 605 -19.42 26.78 -24.78
N ALA A 606 -20.67 26.96 -24.35
CA ALA A 606 -21.41 25.95 -23.60
C ALA A 606 -21.86 24.78 -24.50
N LYS A 607 -21.61 23.54 -24.07
CA LYS A 607 -22.23 22.33 -24.62
C LYS A 607 -23.40 21.93 -23.72
N TYR A 608 -24.47 21.40 -24.31
CA TYR A 608 -25.66 20.99 -23.55
C TYR A 608 -25.92 19.50 -23.74
N ILE A 609 -26.08 18.79 -22.63
CA ILE A 609 -26.50 17.39 -22.60
C ILE A 609 -27.96 17.35 -22.11
N ASP A 610 -28.86 16.93 -22.99
CA ASP A 610 -30.26 16.72 -22.64
C ASP A 610 -30.39 15.51 -21.71
N LEU A 611 -31.06 15.71 -20.57
CA LEU A 611 -31.46 14.59 -19.72
C LEU A 611 -32.43 13.66 -20.47
N PRO A 612 -32.44 12.35 -20.16
CA PRO A 612 -33.40 11.41 -20.72
C PRO A 612 -34.83 11.91 -20.57
N ARG A 613 -35.65 11.80 -21.64
CA ARG A 613 -37.03 12.32 -21.65
C ARG A 613 -37.87 11.82 -20.47
N ALA A 614 -37.62 10.59 -20.03
CA ALA A 614 -38.30 9.97 -18.90
C ALA A 614 -38.03 10.70 -17.56
N LEU A 615 -36.84 11.26 -17.37
CA LEU A 615 -36.49 12.00 -16.14
C LEU A 615 -36.99 13.46 -16.18
N LYS A 616 -37.21 14.04 -17.37
CA LYS A 616 -37.74 15.41 -17.50
C LYS A 616 -39.16 15.57 -16.92
N THR A 617 -39.94 14.49 -16.86
CA THR A 617 -41.31 14.47 -16.33
C THR A 617 -41.41 14.03 -14.86
N GLY A 618 -40.37 13.39 -14.34
CA GLY A 618 -40.33 12.82 -12.99
C GLY A 618 -39.46 13.61 -12.02
N ILE A 619 -38.80 12.90 -11.11
CA ILE A 619 -37.88 13.43 -10.10
C ILE A 619 -36.55 12.70 -10.26
N PHE A 620 -35.43 13.41 -10.18
CA PHE A 620 -34.10 12.81 -10.23
C PHE A 620 -33.20 13.41 -9.16
N GLY A 621 -32.27 12.60 -8.68
CA GLY A 621 -31.23 13.03 -7.75
C GLY A 621 -30.07 13.71 -8.46
N ASN A 622 -29.08 14.13 -7.68
CA ASN A 622 -27.88 14.71 -8.25
C ASN A 622 -27.11 13.70 -9.13
N PRO A 623 -26.59 14.14 -10.28
CA PRO A 623 -25.63 13.36 -11.04
C PRO A 623 -24.38 13.04 -10.21
N VAL A 624 -23.88 11.80 -10.35
CA VAL A 624 -22.60 11.35 -9.79
C VAL A 624 -21.70 10.85 -10.91
N PHE A 625 -20.40 10.79 -10.62
CA PHE A 625 -19.36 10.50 -11.61
C PHE A 625 -18.52 9.31 -11.15
N GLY A 626 -18.22 8.40 -12.06
CA GLY A 626 -17.42 7.20 -11.80
C GLY A 626 -17.28 6.35 -13.05
N ASP A 627 -16.38 5.38 -13.00
CA ASP A 627 -16.18 4.34 -14.02
C ASP A 627 -16.97 3.10 -13.58
N PHE A 628 -18.21 2.97 -14.05
CA PHE A 628 -19.14 1.94 -13.54
C PHE A 628 -19.01 0.59 -14.24
N ASP A 629 -18.27 0.52 -15.36
CA ASP A 629 -18.04 -0.70 -16.12
C ASP A 629 -16.56 -1.14 -16.19
N MET A 630 -15.68 -0.40 -15.50
CA MET A 630 -14.25 -0.68 -15.40
C MET A 630 -13.57 -0.68 -16.79
N ASP A 631 -13.97 0.26 -17.64
CA ASP A 631 -13.39 0.47 -18.98
C ASP A 631 -12.29 1.56 -19.00
N GLY A 632 -12.14 2.29 -17.89
CA GLY A 632 -11.22 3.40 -17.69
C GLY A 632 -11.82 4.78 -17.98
N SER A 633 -13.06 4.87 -18.43
CA SER A 633 -13.77 6.12 -18.75
C SER A 633 -14.65 6.54 -17.57
N ILE A 634 -14.93 7.84 -17.46
CA ILE A 634 -15.85 8.35 -16.44
C ILE A 634 -17.22 8.52 -17.10
N GLU A 635 -18.25 7.90 -16.53
CA GLU A 635 -19.65 8.14 -16.89
C GLU A 635 -20.31 9.14 -15.93
N ILE A 636 -21.37 9.78 -16.41
CA ILE A 636 -22.32 10.49 -15.57
C ILE A 636 -23.48 9.56 -15.25
N LEU A 637 -23.72 9.26 -13.98
CA LEU A 637 -24.85 8.47 -13.52
C LEU A 637 -25.92 9.36 -12.90
N VAL A 638 -27.19 9.18 -13.29
CA VAL A 638 -28.33 9.90 -12.75
C VAL A 638 -29.39 8.89 -12.29
N ALA A 639 -29.61 8.84 -10.98
CA ALA A 639 -30.68 8.05 -10.38
C ALA A 639 -31.97 8.87 -10.26
N GLY A 640 -33.11 8.29 -10.58
CA GLY A 640 -34.38 9.00 -10.49
C GLY A 640 -35.61 8.14 -10.75
N CYS A 641 -36.73 8.80 -10.95
CA CYS A 641 -38.02 8.19 -11.19
C CYS A 641 -38.68 8.80 -12.42
N LYS A 642 -39.37 7.97 -13.20
CA LYS A 642 -40.09 8.37 -14.42
C LYS A 642 -41.37 9.15 -14.07
N ASP A 643 -41.89 8.95 -12.86
CA ASP A 643 -43.08 9.59 -12.30
C ASP A 643 -42.77 10.40 -11.01
N LYS A 644 -43.65 11.35 -10.68
CA LYS A 644 -43.51 12.21 -9.50
C LYS A 644 -43.77 11.50 -8.17
N ALA A 645 -44.50 10.39 -8.17
CA ALA A 645 -44.75 9.61 -6.96
C ALA A 645 -43.60 8.61 -6.67
N CYS A 646 -42.56 8.59 -7.51
CA CYS A 646 -41.44 7.66 -7.46
C CYS A 646 -41.87 6.18 -7.40
N SER A 647 -42.93 5.80 -8.13
CA SER A 647 -43.36 4.40 -8.22
C SER A 647 -42.57 3.63 -9.29
N ASN A 648 -41.95 4.31 -10.24
CA ASN A 648 -41.18 3.75 -11.34
C ASN A 648 -39.76 4.34 -11.35
N SER A 649 -38.84 3.68 -10.65
CA SER A 649 -37.44 4.08 -10.53
C SER A 649 -36.57 3.57 -11.66
N THR A 650 -35.54 4.34 -11.97
CA THR A 650 -34.63 4.09 -13.09
C THR A 650 -33.27 4.74 -12.80
N ILE A 651 -32.22 4.17 -13.38
CA ILE A 651 -30.87 4.69 -13.33
C ILE A 651 -30.39 4.81 -14.77
N PHE A 652 -29.89 6.00 -15.13
CA PHE A 652 -29.32 6.26 -16.45
C PHE A 652 -27.83 6.59 -16.31
N THR A 653 -27.02 6.08 -17.23
CA THR A 653 -25.62 6.45 -17.38
C THR A 653 -25.39 7.15 -18.71
N TYR A 654 -24.56 8.18 -18.74
CA TYR A 654 -24.12 8.88 -19.94
C TYR A 654 -22.63 8.64 -20.15
N SER A 655 -22.31 7.96 -21.24
CA SER A 655 -20.92 7.82 -21.67
C SER A 655 -20.44 9.12 -22.32
N LEU A 656 -19.40 9.73 -21.77
CA LEU A 656 -18.78 10.94 -22.32
C LEU A 656 -18.13 10.67 -23.69
N SER A 657 -17.58 9.47 -23.88
CA SER A 657 -16.92 9.01 -25.10
C SER A 657 -17.93 8.71 -26.22
N ALA A 658 -18.97 7.92 -25.94
CA ALA A 658 -20.02 7.57 -26.90
C ALA A 658 -21.08 8.67 -27.09
N LYS A 659 -21.18 9.60 -26.14
CA LYS A 659 -22.16 10.71 -26.11
C LYS A 659 -23.62 10.23 -26.10
N THR A 660 -23.89 9.10 -25.46
CA THR A 660 -25.21 8.46 -25.43
C THR A 660 -25.62 8.08 -24.02
N TRP A 661 -26.93 8.16 -23.76
CA TRP A 661 -27.53 7.66 -22.52
C TRP A 661 -27.89 6.16 -22.66
N SER A 662 -27.59 5.40 -21.62
CA SER A 662 -28.00 4.00 -21.42
C SER A 662 -28.80 3.86 -20.13
N GLU A 663 -29.86 3.06 -20.14
CA GLU A 663 -30.62 2.71 -18.93
C GLU A 663 -30.00 1.46 -18.29
N ALA A 664 -29.64 1.55 -17.01
CA ALA A 664 -29.11 0.42 -16.25
C ALA A 664 -30.24 -0.50 -15.80
N THR A 665 -29.98 -1.81 -15.76
CA THR A 665 -30.96 -2.79 -15.27
C THR A 665 -30.85 -2.89 -13.75
N VAL A 666 -31.92 -2.60 -13.01
CA VAL A 666 -31.88 -2.63 -11.54
C VAL A 666 -32.91 -3.63 -11.02
N ASP A 667 -32.47 -4.59 -10.19
CA ASP A 667 -33.40 -5.35 -9.34
C ASP A 667 -33.61 -4.59 -8.02
N TRP A 668 -34.75 -3.90 -7.95
CA TRP A 668 -35.15 -3.12 -6.79
C TRP A 668 -35.56 -3.99 -5.60
N THR A 669 -35.82 -5.29 -5.80
CA THR A 669 -36.20 -6.21 -4.72
C THR A 669 -34.94 -6.61 -3.97
N PRO A 670 -34.79 -6.25 -2.68
CA PRO A 670 -33.58 -6.56 -1.98
C PRO A 670 -33.39 -8.06 -1.77
N VAL A 671 -32.14 -8.52 -1.78
CA VAL A 671 -31.80 -9.93 -1.52
C VAL A 671 -32.37 -10.37 -0.16
N GLY A 672 -32.99 -11.55 -0.13
CA GLY A 672 -33.65 -12.08 1.06
C GLY A 672 -35.07 -11.54 1.32
N SER A 673 -35.57 -10.59 0.53
CA SER A 673 -36.97 -10.13 0.55
C SER A 673 -37.78 -10.77 -0.57
N SER A 674 -39.08 -11.00 -0.36
CA SER A 674 -39.96 -11.48 -1.42
C SER A 674 -40.66 -10.32 -2.13
N SER A 675 -40.78 -10.41 -3.46
CA SER A 675 -41.59 -9.50 -4.28
C SER A 675 -43.09 -9.58 -3.95
N THR A 676 -43.52 -10.62 -3.21
CA THR A 676 -44.89 -10.71 -2.70
C THR A 676 -45.16 -9.77 -1.53
N ASP A 677 -44.13 -9.26 -0.85
CA ASP A 677 -44.31 -8.53 0.42
C ASP A 677 -44.65 -7.05 0.20
N GLY A 678 -44.34 -6.48 -0.96
CA GLY A 678 -44.59 -5.09 -1.31
C GLY A 678 -43.76 -4.64 -2.51
N SER A 679 -43.86 -3.36 -2.86
CA SER A 679 -43.06 -2.77 -3.95
C SER A 679 -41.91 -1.94 -3.41
N TRP A 680 -40.78 -1.96 -4.13
CA TRP A 680 -39.56 -1.22 -3.82
C TRP A 680 -39.23 -0.24 -4.93
N SER A 681 -38.80 0.97 -4.56
CA SER A 681 -38.38 2.02 -5.49
C SER A 681 -37.37 2.96 -4.82
N LEU A 682 -36.74 3.87 -5.55
CA LEU A 682 -35.92 4.94 -4.97
C LEU A 682 -36.76 5.83 -4.06
N ALA A 683 -36.16 6.26 -2.96
CA ALA A 683 -36.81 7.15 -1.99
C ALA A 683 -36.57 8.62 -2.34
N PRO A 684 -37.64 9.41 -2.58
CA PRO A 684 -37.54 10.86 -2.56
C PRO A 684 -37.23 11.36 -1.14
N THR A 685 -36.41 12.40 -1.08
CA THR A 685 -36.08 13.10 0.15
C THR A 685 -37.29 13.90 0.62
N GLU A 686 -37.59 13.83 1.92
CA GLU A 686 -38.65 14.62 2.54
C GLU A 686 -38.16 16.00 2.93
N SER A 687 -39.02 17.02 2.77
CA SER A 687 -38.71 18.38 3.15
C SER A 687 -38.38 18.48 4.64
N PHE A 688 -37.26 19.11 4.95
CA PHE A 688 -36.82 19.37 6.32
C PHE A 688 -36.15 20.73 6.38
N ASP A 689 -36.41 21.45 7.47
CA ASP A 689 -35.84 22.79 7.65
C ASP A 689 -34.47 22.71 8.33
N GLY A 690 -33.46 22.27 7.57
CA GLY A 690 -32.06 22.12 7.98
C GLY A 690 -31.12 22.19 6.78
N LEU A 691 -30.14 21.28 6.71
CA LEU A 691 -29.29 21.12 5.52
C LEU A 691 -30.14 20.78 4.28
N TYR A 692 -29.78 21.36 3.14
CA TYR A 692 -30.44 21.11 1.86
C TYR A 692 -29.81 19.90 1.18
N LEU A 693 -30.62 18.91 0.82
CA LEU A 693 -30.20 17.62 0.26
C LEU A 693 -30.72 17.42 -1.17
N SER A 694 -30.13 16.46 -1.88
CA SER A 694 -30.62 15.95 -3.17
C SER A 694 -32.10 15.55 -3.12
N PRO A 695 -32.88 15.73 -4.21
CA PRO A 695 -34.29 15.30 -4.27
C PRO A 695 -34.52 13.79 -4.09
N ILE A 696 -33.51 12.97 -4.39
CA ILE A 696 -33.47 11.54 -4.11
C ILE A 696 -32.42 11.31 -3.02
N ILE A 697 -32.67 10.39 -2.09
CA ILE A 697 -31.73 10.05 -1.02
C ILE A 697 -30.53 9.29 -1.62
N GLY A 698 -29.35 9.92 -1.59
CA GLY A 698 -28.17 9.47 -2.33
C GLY A 698 -28.17 9.94 -3.81
N PRO A 699 -27.44 9.26 -4.71
CA PRO A 699 -26.51 8.17 -4.45
C PRO A 699 -25.17 8.66 -3.89
N SER A 700 -24.59 7.90 -2.95
CA SER A 700 -23.16 7.98 -2.60
C SER A 700 -22.42 6.88 -3.35
N VAL A 701 -21.28 7.21 -3.97
CA VAL A 701 -20.50 6.26 -4.79
C VAL A 701 -19.34 5.70 -3.99
N GLY A 702 -19.09 4.40 -4.08
CA GLY A 702 -17.96 3.72 -3.44
C GLY A 702 -17.97 2.23 -3.77
N ASP A 703 -16.81 1.58 -3.78
CA ASP A 703 -16.66 0.14 -4.03
C ASP A 703 -16.80 -0.60 -2.69
N SER A 704 -18.02 -1.04 -2.37
CA SER A 704 -18.34 -1.50 -1.01
C SER A 704 -17.87 -2.92 -0.73
N ASP A 705 -17.80 -3.76 -1.75
CA ASP A 705 -17.24 -5.11 -1.61
C ASP A 705 -15.81 -5.23 -2.15
N LEU A 706 -15.19 -4.14 -2.60
CA LEU A 706 -13.81 -4.11 -3.09
C LEU A 706 -13.61 -5.02 -4.32
N ASP A 707 -14.61 -5.14 -5.20
CA ASP A 707 -14.54 -5.95 -6.42
C ASP A 707 -14.04 -5.18 -7.66
N GLY A 708 -13.85 -3.86 -7.51
CA GLY A 708 -13.38 -2.93 -8.54
C GLY A 708 -14.49 -2.16 -9.25
N TYR A 709 -15.76 -2.53 -9.09
CA TYR A 709 -16.90 -1.82 -9.67
C TYR A 709 -17.55 -0.90 -8.63
N PRO A 710 -17.70 0.41 -8.90
CA PRO A 710 -18.36 1.30 -7.95
C PRO A 710 -19.83 0.93 -7.71
N ASP A 711 -20.18 0.83 -6.42
CA ASP A 711 -21.53 0.65 -5.89
C ASP A 711 -22.18 1.98 -5.50
N LEU A 712 -23.48 1.92 -5.20
CA LEU A 712 -24.25 3.09 -4.78
C LEU A 712 -24.95 2.86 -3.43
N ALA A 713 -24.65 3.68 -2.42
CA ALA A 713 -25.50 3.78 -1.24
C ALA A 713 -26.68 4.72 -1.51
N VAL A 714 -27.90 4.22 -1.31
CA VAL A 714 -29.16 4.92 -1.65
C VAL A 714 -30.24 4.71 -0.58
N GLY A 715 -31.27 5.56 -0.61
CA GLY A 715 -32.52 5.28 0.10
C GLY A 715 -33.52 4.55 -0.80
N LEU A 716 -34.11 3.47 -0.30
CA LEU A 716 -35.25 2.78 -0.92
C LEU A 716 -36.56 3.08 -0.19
N LEU A 717 -37.61 3.30 -0.97
CA LEU A 717 -39.00 3.40 -0.53
C LEU A 717 -39.64 2.03 -0.65
N TYR A 718 -39.98 1.45 0.49
CA TYR A 718 -40.82 0.26 0.57
C TYR A 718 -42.28 0.67 0.72
N LYS A 719 -43.16 0.06 -0.07
CA LYS A 719 -44.61 0.19 0.06
C LYS A 719 -45.26 -1.17 0.25
N SER A 720 -45.83 -1.38 1.43
CA SER A 720 -46.56 -2.61 1.77
C SER A 720 -47.87 -2.73 0.99
N GLN A 721 -48.41 -3.95 0.90
CA GLN A 721 -49.74 -4.20 0.33
C GLN A 721 -50.86 -3.46 1.08
N SER A 722 -50.69 -3.22 2.39
CA SER A 722 -51.62 -2.41 3.20
C SER A 722 -51.58 -0.91 2.88
N GLY A 723 -50.60 -0.46 2.08
CA GLY A 723 -50.39 0.94 1.72
C GLY A 723 -49.42 1.69 2.65
N GLU A 724 -48.90 1.05 3.69
CA GLU A 724 -47.86 1.65 4.56
C GLU A 724 -46.54 1.83 3.80
N THR A 725 -45.86 2.95 4.03
CA THR A 725 -44.59 3.30 3.38
C THR A 725 -43.46 3.49 4.38
N SER A 726 -42.27 2.97 4.07
CA SER A 726 -41.06 3.11 4.88
C SER A 726 -39.88 3.46 3.99
N ARG A 727 -39.00 4.37 4.43
CA ARG A 727 -37.72 4.65 3.75
C ARG A 727 -36.58 3.95 4.48
N ILE A 728 -35.74 3.25 3.73
CA ILE A 728 -34.77 2.30 4.27
C ILE A 728 -33.43 2.48 3.53
N PRO A 729 -32.29 2.55 4.24
CA PRO A 729 -30.98 2.61 3.59
C PRO A 729 -30.69 1.28 2.90
N ALA A 730 -30.06 1.35 1.75
CA ALA A 730 -29.69 0.20 0.93
C ALA A 730 -28.39 0.46 0.17
N ILE A 731 -27.72 -0.63 -0.21
CA ILE A 731 -26.63 -0.59 -1.19
C ILE A 731 -27.15 -1.21 -2.48
N LEU A 732 -26.94 -0.52 -3.60
CA LEU A 732 -27.09 -1.09 -4.94
C LEU A 732 -25.72 -1.60 -5.36
N HIS A 733 -25.55 -2.92 -5.28
CA HIS A 733 -24.33 -3.62 -5.69
C HIS A 733 -24.27 -3.68 -7.22
N ASN A 734 -23.17 -3.19 -7.78
CA ASN A 734 -22.90 -3.24 -9.21
C ASN A 734 -22.49 -4.66 -9.64
N ILE A 735 -23.38 -5.33 -10.35
CA ILE A 735 -23.18 -6.70 -10.83
C ILE A 735 -22.88 -6.72 -12.33
N PHE A 736 -22.03 -5.79 -12.78
CA PHE A 736 -21.74 -5.55 -14.20
C PHE A 736 -21.63 -6.85 -15.01
N LYS A 737 -22.48 -6.99 -16.03
CA LYS A 737 -22.57 -8.22 -16.82
C LYS A 737 -21.66 -8.12 -18.04
N LYS A 738 -20.55 -8.83 -18.02
CA LYS A 738 -19.62 -8.96 -19.18
C LYS A 738 -20.19 -9.75 -20.37
N GLN A 739 -21.34 -10.41 -20.22
CA GLN A 739 -21.96 -11.23 -21.27
C GLN A 739 -22.63 -10.36 -22.35
N GLN A 740 -22.63 -10.77 -23.62
CA GLN A 740 -23.14 -9.94 -24.72
C GLN A 740 -24.68 -9.83 -24.73
N PRO A 741 -25.25 -8.61 -24.80
CA PRO A 741 -24.57 -7.32 -24.77
C PRO A 741 -24.15 -6.93 -23.35
N ALA A 742 -22.91 -6.43 -23.20
CA ALA A 742 -22.42 -5.96 -21.92
C ALA A 742 -23.32 -4.84 -21.39
N ALA A 743 -23.71 -4.94 -20.13
CA ALA A 743 -24.69 -4.02 -19.55
C ALA A 743 -24.46 -3.82 -18.06
N LEU A 744 -24.52 -2.55 -17.66
CA LEU A 744 -24.55 -2.16 -16.26
C LEU A 744 -25.84 -2.66 -15.60
N ALA A 745 -25.69 -3.34 -14.47
CA ALA A 745 -26.79 -3.86 -13.70
C ALA A 745 -26.54 -3.74 -12.21
N PHE A 746 -27.60 -3.50 -11.44
CA PHE A 746 -27.53 -3.35 -9.99
C PHE A 746 -28.47 -4.32 -9.27
N GLN A 747 -28.03 -4.83 -8.13
CA GLN A 747 -28.82 -5.62 -7.20
C GLN A 747 -28.95 -4.88 -5.86
N ALA A 748 -30.17 -4.72 -5.36
CA ALA A 748 -30.39 -4.08 -4.07
C ALA A 748 -30.08 -5.03 -2.88
N TYR A 749 -29.45 -4.46 -1.85
CA TYR A 749 -29.20 -5.08 -0.55
C TYR A 749 -29.64 -4.13 0.58
N LEU A 750 -30.30 -4.66 1.61
CA LEU A 750 -30.65 -3.90 2.81
C LEU A 750 -29.53 -4.02 3.85
N LEU A 751 -29.35 -2.99 4.67
CA LEU A 751 -28.48 -3.08 5.83
C LEU A 751 -29.03 -4.14 6.83
N PRO A 752 -28.20 -5.10 7.29
CA PRO A 752 -28.58 -6.09 8.29
C PRO A 752 -29.24 -5.47 9.54
N GLY A 753 -30.34 -6.07 9.98
CA GLY A 753 -31.10 -5.60 11.16
C GLY A 753 -32.06 -4.43 10.89
N VAL A 754 -31.96 -3.76 9.73
CA VAL A 754 -32.91 -2.72 9.33
C VAL A 754 -34.11 -3.35 8.65
N LYS A 755 -35.25 -3.36 9.34
CA LYS A 755 -36.52 -3.86 8.78
C LYS A 755 -37.44 -2.71 8.36
N PRO A 756 -38.30 -2.92 7.35
CA PRO A 756 -39.39 -1.99 7.09
C PRO A 756 -40.20 -1.69 8.35
N ASN A 757 -40.58 -0.44 8.54
CA ASN A 757 -41.33 0.06 9.70
C ASN A 757 -40.64 -0.11 11.08
N SER A 758 -39.37 -0.53 11.14
CA SER A 758 -38.63 -0.67 12.41
C SER A 758 -38.51 0.64 13.20
N LYS A 759 -38.50 1.76 12.49
CA LYS A 759 -38.43 3.12 13.03
C LYS A 759 -39.62 3.96 12.59
N SER A 760 -40.84 3.53 12.89
CA SER A 760 -42.09 4.16 12.41
C SER A 760 -42.26 5.66 12.70
N LYS A 761 -41.42 6.27 13.55
CA LYS A 761 -41.41 7.71 13.85
C LYS A 761 -40.27 8.51 13.19
N GLU A 762 -39.33 7.83 12.53
CA GLU A 762 -38.20 8.45 11.86
C GLU A 762 -38.25 8.14 10.35
N SER A 763 -37.87 9.10 9.52
CA SER A 763 -37.78 8.94 8.07
C SER A 763 -36.31 9.01 7.66
N LEU A 764 -35.85 8.11 6.78
CA LEU A 764 -34.49 8.18 6.25
C LEU A 764 -34.27 9.54 5.57
N ARG A 765 -33.14 10.18 5.88
CA ARG A 765 -32.77 11.50 5.38
C ARG A 765 -31.57 11.43 4.42
N GLN A 766 -30.52 10.73 4.80
CA GLN A 766 -29.25 10.68 4.06
C GLN A 766 -28.52 9.37 4.33
N VAL A 767 -27.76 8.91 3.34
CA VAL A 767 -26.82 7.79 3.47
C VAL A 767 -25.56 8.14 2.68
N ALA A 768 -24.38 7.85 3.25
CA ALA A 768 -23.10 8.10 2.60
C ALA A 768 -22.07 7.05 3.01
N PHE A 769 -21.19 6.69 2.08
CA PHE A 769 -20.03 5.85 2.37
C PHE A 769 -19.01 6.64 3.19
N PHE A 770 -18.35 5.93 4.11
CA PHE A 770 -17.31 6.43 4.99
C PHE A 770 -16.29 5.32 5.23
N ASP A 771 -15.08 5.60 5.69
CA ASP A 771 -14.08 4.57 6.03
C ASP A 771 -13.59 4.86 7.44
N GLN A 772 -14.27 4.28 8.43
CA GLN A 772 -13.86 4.37 9.81
C GLN A 772 -12.57 3.57 9.97
N ASN A 773 -11.59 4.16 10.67
CA ASN A 773 -10.27 3.58 10.91
C ASN A 773 -9.28 3.63 9.74
N GLU A 774 -9.72 4.04 8.55
CA GLU A 774 -8.87 4.17 7.35
C GLU A 774 -8.29 2.81 6.91
N ASP A 775 -9.10 1.75 7.01
CA ASP A 775 -8.73 0.37 6.71
C ASP A 775 -9.18 -0.09 5.30
N GLY A 776 -9.80 0.81 4.54
CA GLY A 776 -10.24 0.60 3.16
C GLY A 776 -11.61 -0.05 3.03
N MET A 777 -12.25 -0.45 4.13
CA MET A 777 -13.62 -0.94 4.12
C MET A 777 -14.59 0.24 4.17
N LEU A 778 -15.55 0.27 3.24
CA LEU A 778 -16.52 1.36 3.18
C LEU A 778 -17.70 1.12 4.13
N ASP A 779 -17.61 1.72 5.30
CA ASP A 779 -18.68 1.91 6.28
C ASP A 779 -19.79 2.86 5.80
N LEU A 780 -20.82 3.03 6.63
CA LEU A 780 -21.98 3.84 6.29
C LEU A 780 -22.39 4.81 7.40
N PHE A 781 -22.40 6.11 7.05
CA PHE A 781 -23.18 7.10 7.76
C PHE A 781 -24.64 7.05 7.30
N VAL A 782 -25.57 6.93 8.24
CA VAL A 782 -27.01 6.94 7.99
C VAL A 782 -27.68 7.96 8.90
N SER A 783 -28.34 8.94 8.30
CA SER A 783 -29.08 9.97 9.02
C SER A 783 -30.58 9.77 8.85
N TYR A 784 -31.30 9.82 9.97
CA TYR A 784 -32.76 9.79 10.04
C TYR A 784 -33.29 11.11 10.55
N GLN A 785 -34.43 11.56 10.03
CA GLN A 785 -35.10 12.76 10.49
C GLN A 785 -36.42 12.45 11.21
N THR A 786 -36.65 13.21 12.26
CA THR A 786 -37.95 13.39 12.91
C THR A 786 -38.54 14.73 12.48
N GLN A 787 -39.66 15.15 13.08
CA GLN A 787 -40.25 16.46 12.79
C GLN A 787 -39.30 17.64 13.07
N ASN A 788 -38.42 17.52 14.06
CA ASN A 788 -37.63 18.66 14.59
C ASN A 788 -36.12 18.40 14.71
N MET A 789 -35.66 17.16 14.54
CA MET A 789 -34.27 16.77 14.79
C MET A 789 -33.81 15.70 13.81
N VAL A 790 -32.50 15.69 13.57
CA VAL A 790 -31.80 14.64 12.81
C VAL A 790 -31.00 13.78 13.78
N ASN A 791 -31.06 12.46 13.58
CA ASN A 791 -30.29 11.47 14.33
C ASN A 791 -29.39 10.74 13.35
N THR A 792 -28.09 10.69 13.63
CA THR A 792 -27.08 10.06 12.77
C THR A 792 -26.54 8.80 13.41
N TYR A 793 -26.31 7.79 12.59
CA TYR A 793 -25.85 6.46 12.97
C TYR A 793 -24.66 6.10 12.09
N LEU A 794 -23.62 5.54 12.68
CA LEU A 794 -22.45 5.03 11.96
C LEU A 794 -22.44 3.49 12.04
N PHE A 795 -22.52 2.86 10.88
CA PHE A 795 -22.48 1.40 10.73
C PHE A 795 -21.14 0.97 10.17
N LEU A 796 -20.46 0.06 10.87
CA LEU A 796 -19.23 -0.55 10.41
C LEU A 796 -19.51 -1.77 9.55
N GLN A 797 -18.83 -1.85 8.41
CA GLN A 797 -18.83 -3.01 7.54
C GLN A 797 -17.73 -3.99 7.95
N ASP A 798 -18.04 -5.28 7.89
CA ASP A 798 -17.06 -6.35 8.02
C ASP A 798 -17.22 -7.32 6.84
N LEU A 799 -16.13 -7.56 6.11
CA LEU A 799 -16.08 -8.47 4.96
C LEU A 799 -15.46 -9.81 5.36
N PRO A 800 -16.05 -10.95 4.96
CA PRO A 800 -15.57 -12.27 5.35
C PRO A 800 -14.27 -12.69 4.67
N SER A 801 -13.94 -12.11 3.50
CA SER A 801 -12.68 -12.35 2.78
C SER A 801 -11.78 -11.11 2.81
N GLU A 802 -10.48 -11.32 3.04
CA GLU A 802 -9.49 -10.26 2.92
C GLU A 802 -9.28 -9.94 1.43
N ARG A 803 -9.86 -8.82 0.96
CA ARG A 803 -9.69 -8.29 -0.40
C ARG A 803 -8.67 -7.16 -0.39
N TYR A 804 -7.91 -7.02 -1.48
CA TYR A 804 -6.92 -5.95 -1.59
C TYR A 804 -7.57 -4.67 -2.13
N PHE A 805 -7.09 -3.53 -1.65
CA PHE A 805 -7.50 -2.23 -2.14
C PHE A 805 -6.31 -1.28 -2.32
N LEU A 806 -6.50 -0.25 -3.14
CA LEU A 806 -5.62 0.90 -3.25
C LEU A 806 -6.36 2.15 -2.83
N LYS A 807 -5.87 2.81 -1.78
CA LYS A 807 -6.31 4.14 -1.38
C LYS A 807 -5.39 5.22 -1.97
N VAL A 808 -5.97 6.17 -2.70
CA VAL A 808 -5.26 7.30 -3.32
C VAL A 808 -5.75 8.60 -2.71
N MET A 809 -4.85 9.32 -2.03
CA MET A 809 -5.10 10.61 -1.39
C MET A 809 -4.12 11.65 -1.94
N LEU A 810 -4.56 12.89 -2.09
CA LEU A 810 -3.76 13.97 -2.67
C LEU A 810 -3.66 15.15 -1.69
N THR A 811 -2.50 15.78 -1.65
CA THR A 811 -2.28 17.04 -0.92
C THR A 811 -2.38 18.20 -1.90
N ASN A 812 -2.83 19.38 -1.46
CA ASN A 812 -2.94 20.58 -2.30
C ASN A 812 -1.57 21.11 -2.81
N GLY A 813 -0.46 20.49 -2.41
CA GLY A 813 0.85 20.72 -3.02
C GLY A 813 1.54 22.02 -2.61
N LEU A 814 0.86 22.96 -1.97
CA LEU A 814 1.39 24.26 -1.55
C LEU A 814 2.55 24.16 -0.53
N CYS A 815 2.68 23.02 0.16
CA CYS A 815 3.80 22.71 1.04
C CYS A 815 4.12 21.20 1.00
N GLY A 816 5.39 20.81 1.23
CA GLY A 816 5.87 19.43 0.97
C GLY A 816 6.62 18.73 2.09
N SER A 817 7.06 19.49 3.08
CA SER A 817 7.70 18.98 4.28
C SER A 817 6.95 19.48 5.51
N PRO A 818 6.95 18.71 6.61
CA PRO A 818 6.40 19.19 7.88
C PRO A 818 6.91 20.59 8.22
N SER A 819 8.22 20.84 8.11
CA SER A 819 8.83 22.15 8.38
C SER A 819 8.38 23.30 7.48
N SER A 820 7.88 23.02 6.28
CA SER A 820 7.38 24.04 5.34
C SER A 820 5.87 24.26 5.46
N CYS A 821 5.16 23.40 6.18
CA CYS A 821 3.71 23.45 6.32
C CYS A 821 3.28 24.11 7.65
N PRO A 822 2.08 24.68 7.73
CA PRO A 822 1.52 25.17 8.99
C PRO A 822 1.47 24.08 10.06
N ALA A 823 1.58 24.49 11.33
CA ALA A 823 1.59 23.59 12.49
C ALA A 823 2.65 22.46 12.44
N ASN A 824 3.64 22.56 11.55
CA ASN A 824 4.58 21.49 11.23
C ASN A 824 3.92 20.17 10.78
N ARG A 825 2.79 20.23 10.06
CA ARG A 825 2.06 19.03 9.58
C ARG A 825 1.73 19.15 8.11
N ILE A 826 1.89 18.05 7.38
CA ILE A 826 1.46 17.97 5.99
C ILE A 826 -0.08 17.85 5.98
N PRO A 827 -0.81 18.63 5.16
CA PRO A 827 -2.26 18.67 5.19
C PRO A 827 -2.88 17.46 4.48
N TYR A 828 -2.77 16.30 5.12
CA TYR A 828 -3.47 15.10 4.68
C TYR A 828 -4.98 15.31 4.76
N GLY A 829 -5.74 14.70 3.85
CA GLY A 829 -7.21 14.74 3.88
C GLY A 829 -7.88 16.07 3.51
N LEU A 830 -7.14 17.07 3.01
CA LEU A 830 -7.75 18.24 2.37
C LEU A 830 -8.46 17.83 1.06
N PRO A 831 -9.76 18.14 0.87
CA PRO A 831 -10.49 17.76 -0.33
C PRO A 831 -9.92 18.40 -1.60
N GLY A 832 -9.54 17.55 -2.55
CA GLY A 832 -9.16 17.96 -3.90
C GLY A 832 -10.37 17.98 -4.84
N TYR A 833 -10.73 19.15 -5.38
CA TYR A 833 -11.90 19.29 -6.24
C TYR A 833 -11.58 18.95 -7.69
N GLY A 834 -12.28 17.96 -8.23
CA GLY A 834 -12.19 17.53 -9.63
C GLY A 834 -10.97 16.68 -9.97
N TYR A 835 -10.03 16.41 -9.05
CA TYR A 835 -8.86 15.59 -9.34
C TYR A 835 -9.25 14.19 -9.85
N GLN A 836 -8.41 13.61 -10.71
CA GLN A 836 -8.65 12.30 -11.31
C GLN A 836 -7.47 11.37 -11.07
N THR A 837 -7.75 10.11 -10.80
CA THR A 837 -6.74 9.06 -10.76
C THR A 837 -7.26 7.83 -11.48
N SER A 838 -6.35 7.07 -12.08
CA SER A 838 -6.68 5.77 -12.66
C SER A 838 -5.67 4.74 -12.18
N TYR A 839 -5.98 3.46 -12.38
CA TYR A 839 -4.98 2.41 -12.30
C TYR A 839 -5.07 1.48 -13.52
N SER A 840 -3.96 0.81 -13.84
CA SER A 840 -3.98 -0.32 -14.76
C SER A 840 -3.25 -1.54 -14.19
N THR A 841 -3.83 -2.71 -14.42
CA THR A 841 -3.24 -4.01 -14.05
C THR A 841 -3.63 -5.09 -15.05
N SER A 842 -3.09 -6.31 -14.93
CA SER A 842 -3.56 -7.45 -15.74
C SER A 842 -4.56 -8.29 -14.96
N GLY A 843 -5.73 -8.53 -15.54
CA GLY A 843 -6.73 -9.41 -14.98
C GLY A 843 -6.39 -10.89 -15.15
N GLU A 844 -7.22 -11.75 -14.57
CA GLU A 844 -7.05 -13.22 -14.57
C GLU A 844 -6.89 -13.81 -15.98
N ASN A 845 -7.58 -13.24 -16.96
CA ASN A 845 -7.55 -13.68 -18.35
C ASN A 845 -6.33 -13.16 -19.14
N GLY A 846 -5.40 -12.46 -18.47
CA GLY A 846 -4.25 -11.79 -19.09
C GLY A 846 -4.58 -10.50 -19.85
N GLY A 847 -5.85 -10.05 -19.82
CA GLY A 847 -6.28 -8.75 -20.37
C GLY A 847 -5.93 -7.59 -19.44
N GLU A 848 -5.78 -6.39 -19.99
CA GLU A 848 -5.55 -5.17 -19.21
C GLU A 848 -6.86 -4.72 -18.55
N ILE A 849 -6.87 -4.60 -17.22
CA ILE A 849 -7.93 -3.97 -16.42
C ILE A 849 -7.54 -2.51 -16.20
N LYS A 850 -8.51 -1.60 -16.34
CA LYS A 850 -8.37 -0.18 -16.06
C LYS A 850 -9.55 0.27 -15.24
N ALA A 851 -9.31 1.03 -14.20
CA ALA A 851 -10.37 1.75 -13.53
C ALA A 851 -9.94 3.21 -13.35
N THR A 852 -10.92 4.10 -13.41
CA THR A 852 -10.72 5.53 -13.16
C THR A 852 -11.68 6.01 -12.08
N SER A 853 -11.19 6.89 -11.22
CA SER A 853 -12.00 7.55 -10.21
C SER A 853 -11.71 9.05 -10.19
N VAL A 854 -12.70 9.81 -9.74
CA VAL A 854 -12.63 11.26 -9.56
C VAL A 854 -12.80 11.52 -8.07
N PHE A 855 -12.03 12.47 -7.57
CA PHE A 855 -12.15 12.99 -6.21
C PHE A 855 -13.45 13.81 -6.07
N VAL A 856 -13.58 14.60 -5.01
CA VAL A 856 -14.77 15.42 -4.76
C VAL A 856 -15.14 16.24 -6.00
N THR A 857 -16.36 16.02 -6.51
CA THR A 857 -16.82 16.63 -7.76
C THR A 857 -17.88 17.69 -7.54
N SER A 858 -18.66 17.60 -6.45
CA SER A 858 -19.76 18.52 -6.16
C SER A 858 -19.68 19.04 -4.75
N SER A 859 -20.00 20.32 -4.59
CA SER A 859 -20.08 21.00 -3.30
C SER A 859 -21.53 21.26 -2.86
N CYS A 860 -22.53 20.75 -3.57
CA CYS A 860 -23.94 21.09 -3.32
C CYS A 860 -24.74 19.94 -2.70
N CYS A 861 -25.91 20.27 -2.15
CA CYS A 861 -27.00 19.32 -1.90
C CYS A 861 -26.67 18.16 -0.95
N GLY A 862 -25.81 18.40 0.03
CA GLY A 862 -25.39 17.39 1.01
C GLY A 862 -24.64 16.22 0.36
N SER A 863 -23.86 16.49 -0.69
CA SER A 863 -22.94 15.53 -1.29
C SER A 863 -21.80 15.25 -0.30
N LEU A 864 -21.89 14.13 0.42
CA LEU A 864 -20.86 13.65 1.35
C LEU A 864 -19.88 12.75 0.58
N GLN A 865 -18.86 13.35 -0.01
CA GLN A 865 -17.82 12.64 -0.76
C GLN A 865 -16.54 12.56 0.05
N LEU A 866 -15.86 11.41 0.00
CA LEU A 866 -14.57 11.23 0.66
C LEU A 866 -13.49 12.12 -0.02
N PRO A 867 -12.52 12.65 0.76
CA PRO A 867 -11.42 13.46 0.21
C PRO A 867 -10.36 12.63 -0.55
N TYR A 868 -10.58 11.33 -0.69
CA TYR A 868 -9.74 10.37 -1.40
C TYR A 868 -10.62 9.36 -2.13
N THR A 869 -9.99 8.51 -2.93
CA THR A 869 -10.65 7.38 -3.59
C THR A 869 -10.02 6.05 -3.19
N ILE A 870 -10.86 5.02 -3.19
CA ILE A 870 -10.47 3.63 -2.93
C ILE A 870 -10.82 2.81 -4.17
N PHE A 871 -9.86 2.02 -4.62
CA PHE A 871 -10.06 1.01 -5.66
C PHE A 871 -9.99 -0.38 -5.04
N GLY A 872 -11.04 -1.18 -5.19
CA GLY A 872 -10.99 -2.62 -4.93
C GLY A 872 -10.31 -3.38 -6.06
N PHE A 873 -9.67 -4.50 -5.71
CA PHE A 873 -8.99 -5.39 -6.64
C PHE A 873 -9.60 -6.79 -6.72
N GLY A 874 -10.65 -7.04 -5.95
CA GLY A 874 -11.20 -8.37 -5.74
C GLY A 874 -10.15 -9.35 -5.22
N ASP A 875 -10.32 -10.61 -5.60
CA ASP A 875 -9.52 -11.73 -5.07
C ASP A 875 -8.18 -11.96 -5.81
N PHE A 876 -7.92 -11.28 -6.94
CA PHE A 876 -6.94 -11.74 -7.93
C PHE A 876 -5.79 -10.77 -8.25
N ALA A 877 -5.88 -9.48 -7.93
CA ALA A 877 -4.85 -8.51 -8.27
C ALA A 877 -3.99 -8.12 -7.05
N ASN A 878 -2.81 -8.76 -6.95
CA ASN A 878 -1.79 -8.45 -5.93
C ASN A 878 -0.71 -7.47 -6.43
N TYR A 879 -0.87 -6.93 -7.64
CA TYR A 879 0.10 -6.01 -8.21
C TYR A 879 -0.58 -4.97 -9.10
N ILE A 880 -0.02 -3.75 -9.10
CA ILE A 880 -0.49 -2.62 -9.88
C ILE A 880 0.63 -2.22 -10.82
N GLN A 881 0.34 -2.08 -12.11
CA GLN A 881 1.35 -1.65 -13.07
C GLN A 881 1.54 -0.13 -13.02
N GLN A 882 0.44 0.62 -13.02
CA GLN A 882 0.47 2.07 -13.13
C GLN A 882 -0.65 2.70 -12.30
N VAL A 883 -0.35 3.76 -11.56
CA VAL A 883 -1.36 4.64 -10.91
C VAL A 883 -1.18 6.07 -11.41
N PRO A 884 -1.75 6.43 -12.57
CA PRO A 884 -1.71 7.80 -13.06
C PRO A 884 -2.64 8.74 -12.29
N VAL A 885 -2.13 9.93 -11.94
CA VAL A 885 -2.91 11.03 -11.34
C VAL A 885 -2.92 12.24 -12.28
N SER A 886 -4.07 12.92 -12.35
CA SER A 886 -4.25 14.20 -13.05
C SER A 886 -4.94 15.22 -12.14
N VAL A 887 -4.40 16.44 -12.17
CA VAL A 887 -4.83 17.62 -11.42
C VAL A 887 -5.01 18.78 -12.40
N ALA A 888 -5.81 19.77 -12.05
CA ALA A 888 -5.95 20.98 -12.86
C ALA A 888 -4.56 21.61 -13.05
N SER A 889 -4.22 21.99 -14.29
CA SER A 889 -2.96 22.65 -14.60
C SER A 889 -3.22 23.91 -15.44
N PRO A 890 -2.45 24.99 -15.22
CA PRO A 890 -2.44 26.11 -16.15
C PRO A 890 -2.11 25.58 -17.55
N SER A 891 -2.76 26.17 -18.57
CA SER A 891 -2.69 25.78 -19.97
C SER A 891 -1.27 25.92 -20.53
N SER A 892 -0.41 24.94 -20.25
CA SER A 892 0.89 24.67 -20.88
C SER A 892 1.67 23.49 -20.25
N VAL A 893 1.25 22.91 -19.11
CA VAL A 893 2.00 21.83 -18.45
C VAL A 893 1.09 20.73 -17.88
N SER A 894 0.53 19.85 -18.70
CA SER A 894 -0.05 18.61 -18.15
C SER A 894 1.06 17.68 -17.63
N CYS A 895 0.99 17.29 -16.36
CA CYS A 895 1.91 16.37 -15.71
C CYS A 895 1.21 15.02 -15.42
N PRO A 896 1.02 14.14 -16.42
CA PRO A 896 0.60 12.78 -16.15
C PRO A 896 1.76 12.07 -15.43
N PHE A 897 1.59 11.80 -14.14
CA PHE A 897 2.59 11.09 -13.34
C PHE A 897 2.25 9.61 -13.28
N CYS A 898 3.18 8.72 -13.64
CA CYS A 898 2.99 7.28 -13.62
C CYS A 898 3.75 6.65 -12.45
N LEU A 899 3.05 6.07 -11.48
CA LEU A 899 3.68 5.23 -10.47
C LEU A 899 3.67 3.77 -10.91
N LEU A 900 4.86 3.19 -11.08
CA LEU A 900 5.05 1.76 -11.18
C LEU A 900 5.43 1.24 -9.79
N TYR A 901 4.50 0.76 -8.96
CA TYR A 901 4.89 0.21 -7.63
C TYR A 901 3.90 -0.75 -6.96
N PHE A 902 4.43 -1.54 -6.02
CA PHE A 902 3.77 -2.50 -5.13
C PHE A 902 3.53 -1.87 -3.74
N GLY A 903 2.28 -1.79 -3.28
CA GLY A 903 1.93 -1.36 -1.91
C GLY A 903 1.49 0.12 -1.79
N VAL A 904 0.65 0.39 -0.79
CA VAL A 904 -0.25 1.56 -0.68
C VAL A 904 0.48 2.86 -0.29
N PHE A 905 -0.13 3.96 -0.77
CA PHE A 905 -0.01 5.38 -0.41
C PHE A 905 0.96 6.24 -1.22
N LEU A 906 0.44 7.38 -1.70
CA LEU A 906 1.25 8.44 -2.26
C LEU A 906 0.81 9.82 -1.78
N SER A 907 1.79 10.66 -1.45
CA SER A 907 1.64 12.07 -1.11
C SER A 907 2.28 12.87 -2.25
N LEU A 908 1.49 13.67 -2.98
CA LEU A 908 1.99 14.46 -4.11
C LEU A 908 2.42 15.85 -3.64
N PHE A 909 3.71 16.13 -3.76
CA PHE A 909 4.28 17.47 -3.61
C PHE A 909 4.18 18.22 -4.95
N PHE A 910 3.83 19.50 -4.89
CA PHE A 910 3.84 20.40 -6.05
C PHE A 910 4.73 21.60 -5.72
N ASP A 911 6.00 21.49 -6.05
CA ASP A 911 6.85 22.68 -6.17
C ASP A 911 7.45 22.66 -7.55
N PHE A 912 7.78 23.83 -8.09
CA PHE A 912 8.27 24.06 -9.46
C PHE A 912 9.61 23.34 -9.79
N HIS A 913 10.04 22.43 -8.91
CA HIS A 913 11.13 21.50 -9.06
C HIS A 913 10.57 20.07 -9.13
N PHE A 914 10.90 19.32 -10.18
CA PHE A 914 10.48 17.95 -10.52
C PHE A 914 10.74 16.83 -9.47
N SER A 915 10.84 17.13 -8.17
CA SER A 915 11.14 16.15 -7.11
C SER A 915 9.88 15.65 -6.41
N TRP A 916 9.43 14.46 -6.80
CA TRP A 916 8.34 13.72 -6.15
C TRP A 916 8.87 12.84 -5.00
N GLN A 917 8.10 12.68 -3.92
CA GLN A 917 8.44 11.81 -2.78
C GLN A 917 7.43 10.66 -2.65
N SER A 918 7.90 9.41 -2.71
CA SER A 918 7.09 8.22 -2.38
C SER A 918 7.31 7.86 -0.91
N LYS A 919 6.23 7.53 -0.19
CA LYS A 919 6.24 7.15 1.23
C LYS A 919 5.44 5.87 1.42
N LEU A 920 6.08 4.81 1.91
CA LEU A 920 5.44 3.54 2.25
C LEU A 920 5.06 3.54 3.73
N PHE A 921 3.79 3.31 4.04
CA PHE A 921 3.32 3.13 5.40
C PHE A 921 2.99 1.65 5.61
N LEU A 922 3.72 1.00 6.52
CA LEU A 922 3.46 -0.39 6.90
C LEU A 922 2.67 -0.36 8.21
N GLU A 923 1.46 -0.91 8.21
CA GLU A 923 0.82 -1.25 9.47
C GLU A 923 1.64 -2.35 10.17
N PRO A 924 1.99 -2.16 11.45
CA PRO A 924 2.83 -3.12 12.12
C PRO A 924 2.04 -4.42 12.37
N LEU A 925 2.67 -5.56 12.05
CA LEU A 925 2.15 -6.94 12.01
C LEU A 925 1.61 -7.52 13.35
N TYR A 926 1.18 -6.70 14.30
CA TYR A 926 0.76 -7.09 15.65
C TYR A 926 -0.66 -7.69 15.75
N ASN A 927 -1.28 -8.04 14.62
CA ASN A 927 -2.60 -8.66 14.66
C ASN A 927 -2.50 -10.05 15.31
N MET A 928 -3.34 -10.37 16.31
CA MET A 928 -3.32 -11.66 17.02
C MET A 928 -3.36 -12.87 16.07
N LYS A 929 -3.88 -12.69 14.85
CA LYS A 929 -3.86 -13.66 13.75
C LYS A 929 -2.46 -14.26 13.53
N VAL A 930 -1.38 -13.46 13.53
CA VAL A 930 0.00 -13.97 13.33
C VAL A 930 0.44 -14.86 14.48
N ILE A 931 0.10 -14.48 15.72
CA ILE A 931 0.37 -15.28 16.92
C ILE A 931 -0.44 -16.59 16.88
N TYR A 932 -1.70 -16.55 16.44
CA TYR A 932 -2.51 -17.76 16.27
C TYR A 932 -1.95 -18.69 15.20
N VAL A 933 -1.48 -18.16 14.07
CA VAL A 933 -0.80 -18.96 13.03
C VAL A 933 0.49 -19.57 13.57
N ALA A 934 1.27 -18.83 14.36
CA ALA A 934 2.46 -19.37 15.01
C ALA A 934 2.11 -20.49 16.00
N ILE A 935 1.07 -20.31 16.84
CA ILE A 935 0.61 -21.32 17.80
C ILE A 935 0.09 -22.57 17.09
N THR A 936 -0.69 -22.42 16.02
CA THR A 936 -1.21 -23.57 15.25
C THR A 936 -0.09 -24.32 14.53
N LEU A 937 0.91 -23.60 14.00
CA LEU A 937 2.10 -24.20 13.40
C LEU A 937 2.91 -24.98 14.45
N VAL A 938 3.19 -24.39 15.61
CA VAL A 938 3.90 -25.08 16.70
C VAL A 938 3.12 -26.32 17.16
N SER A 939 1.81 -26.20 17.31
CA SER A 939 0.94 -27.31 17.74
C SER A 939 0.92 -28.46 16.74
N THR A 940 0.87 -28.15 15.43
CA THR A 940 0.94 -29.16 14.37
C THR A 940 2.32 -29.83 14.29
N CYS A 941 3.40 -29.08 14.46
CA CYS A 941 4.75 -29.64 14.57
C CYS A 941 4.89 -30.61 15.76
N VAL A 942 4.38 -30.25 16.95
CA VAL A 942 4.39 -31.13 18.13
C VAL A 942 3.59 -32.40 17.88
N LEU A 943 2.40 -32.31 17.28
CA LEU A 943 1.58 -33.46 16.94
C LEU A 943 2.34 -34.42 15.99
N LEU A 944 2.98 -33.88 14.95
CA LEU A 944 3.76 -34.67 14.00
C LEU A 944 4.94 -35.39 14.67
N LEU A 945 5.65 -34.71 15.58
CA LEU A 945 6.74 -35.34 16.35
C LEU A 945 6.25 -36.52 17.20
N ILE A 946 5.07 -36.39 17.81
CA ILE A 946 4.46 -37.49 18.59
C ILE A 946 4.12 -38.66 17.67
N ILE A 947 3.50 -38.42 16.52
CA ILE A 947 3.15 -39.47 15.54
C ILE A 947 4.41 -40.19 15.05
N ILE A 948 5.45 -39.43 14.66
CA ILE A 948 6.73 -39.99 14.20
C ILE A 948 7.36 -40.84 15.31
N SER A 949 7.38 -40.35 16.55
CA SER A 949 7.94 -41.10 17.69
C SER A 949 7.20 -42.41 17.95
N ILE A 950 5.86 -42.42 17.83
CA ILE A 950 5.04 -43.63 17.98
C ILE A 950 5.34 -44.62 16.85
N LEU A 951 5.39 -44.16 15.60
CA LEU A 951 5.70 -45.02 14.45
C LEU A 951 7.09 -45.63 14.57
N GLN A 952 8.09 -44.85 14.94
CA GLN A 952 9.46 -45.33 15.11
C GLN A 952 9.60 -46.30 16.27
N TYR A 953 8.81 -46.12 17.34
CA TYR A 953 8.73 -47.09 18.42
C TYR A 953 8.08 -48.42 17.97
N MET A 954 7.04 -48.36 17.13
CA MET A 954 6.41 -49.55 16.57
C MET A 954 7.35 -50.29 15.61
N GLU A 955 8.09 -49.57 14.79
CA GLU A 955 9.10 -50.11 13.86
C GLU A 955 10.22 -50.80 14.63
N MET A 956 10.82 -50.13 15.62
CA MET A 956 11.85 -50.76 16.49
C MET A 956 11.34 -52.02 17.21
N ARG A 957 10.06 -52.07 17.54
CA ARG A 957 9.45 -53.26 18.17
C ARG A 957 9.26 -54.39 17.17
N ALA A 958 8.89 -54.08 15.92
CA ALA A 958 8.78 -55.06 14.85
C ALA A 958 10.16 -55.65 14.51
N ASP A 959 11.18 -54.81 14.35
CA ASP A 959 12.57 -55.24 14.10
C ASP A 959 13.11 -56.17 15.19
N ARG A 960 12.81 -55.87 16.47
CA ARG A 960 13.18 -56.78 17.57
C ARG A 960 12.49 -58.13 17.47
N GLN A 961 11.24 -58.19 17.00
CA GLN A 961 10.54 -59.45 16.81
C GLN A 961 11.12 -60.24 15.65
N GLU A 962 11.50 -59.59 14.55
CA GLU A 962 12.18 -60.23 13.41
C GLU A 962 13.55 -60.78 13.82
N GLN A 963 14.38 -60.01 14.54
CA GLN A 963 15.66 -60.49 15.05
C GLN A 963 15.52 -61.69 15.99
N LEU A 964 14.48 -61.71 16.82
CA LEU A 964 14.19 -62.87 17.68
C LEU A 964 13.78 -64.09 16.84
N GLN A 965 13.00 -63.91 15.77
CA GLN A 965 12.62 -64.99 14.85
C GLN A 965 13.81 -65.52 14.05
N GLU A 966 14.72 -64.64 13.59
CA GLU A 966 15.96 -65.04 12.93
C GLU A 966 16.91 -65.76 13.90
N SER A 967 17.01 -65.32 15.16
CA SER A 967 17.82 -66.00 16.17
C SER A 967 17.29 -67.40 16.55
N GLN A 968 16.01 -67.68 16.27
CA GLN A 968 15.38 -68.98 16.47
C GLN A 968 15.40 -69.88 15.23
N ARG A 969 15.89 -69.39 14.07
CA ARG A 969 16.20 -70.27 12.94
C ARG A 969 17.46 -71.06 13.26
N PHE A 970 17.27 -72.29 13.70
CA PHE A 970 18.35 -73.28 13.81
C PHE A 970 19.08 -73.42 12.47
N HIS A 971 20.37 -73.10 12.45
CA HIS A 971 21.27 -73.48 11.36
C HIS A 971 21.52 -74.99 11.44
N PHE A 972 21.03 -75.73 10.43
CA PHE A 972 21.20 -77.18 10.29
C PHE A 972 22.56 -77.59 9.67
N ASP A 973 23.58 -76.73 9.67
CA ASP A 973 24.91 -77.05 9.10
C ASP A 973 25.91 -77.64 10.12
N ALA A 974 25.42 -78.18 11.24
CA ALA A 974 26.24 -78.90 12.22
C ALA A 974 25.57 -80.19 12.71
N MET A 975 25.03 -81.00 11.78
CA MET A 975 24.70 -82.40 12.05
C MET A 975 25.14 -83.30 10.89
#